data_AF-A0AB94IGQ7-F1
#
_entry.id   AF-A0AB94IGQ7-F1
#
_cell.length_a   1.000
_cell.length_b   1.000
_cell.length_c   1.000
_cell.angle_alpha   90.00
_cell.angle_beta   90.00
_cell.angle_gamma   90.00
#
_symmetry.space_group_name_H-M   'P 1'
#
loop_
_entity.id
_entity.type
_entity.pdbx_description
1 polymer ?
#
loop_
_entity_poly.entity_id
_entity_poly.type
_entity_poly.pdbx_seq_one_letter_code
_entity_poly.pdbx_strand_id
1 'polypeptide(L)'
;MFENVSIIIPFQTDNGPRAEAFEWLKRFYAAKMPEAELCLGLYNGDEINKAKAVNLAAKKATRDIFVIADADIVYDPQIIQDSIHLLNDAAWVVPFTEIYDIPKYETRRLFKKTPKWPLDVELANCIKANWIYNGFAGKLNVIPRKNFEAAGGFDERFVGWGGEDDAFSHAVNTICGHFVNYRARIFHLWHPSSHYATNPNGEANKKLLNRYIAASGNKDEMVKLIKERAGYQERINHNMEGYHQYSLSSKSKICFAILVHDNRPLVKELIDNVRYFCPNSSMVLYNGGDDPTLCDNLGVPVCPSSHKMERGFTTIYFLETMEWLEEMKMDYDYLVNIDSDALFIREGYEDFVQTQMMNTDYMAVKLRIPEKDWYIGYELMKEKNRWSQLFNINPFYGIFNVGQVFNRSLIGSLLRRKSMLKKALLETSSFGTDEFIFVNMAKELKYRIKKYPNNTDQLMIRYRPHFTLDEMIHSFNNIRNSWLCHPVYRDKHDLARKLIKHLATEQYSKKYRSKKYPWYQDNSHMYDLSLPITSGFGSEELIVRSNSFLTHYWQDKNKNKWYKSETFADGAVGVPVFFETHSGFFAVACKLAAGGVGLWTRDNQKAGHPWVGPYRITSEDVDPIMIAQLQDLKPILICRANNKLVYWLRDTDDRWKKGLPFNNS
;
A
#
# COMPACT_ATOMS: atom_id res chain seq x y z
N MET A 1 -9.06 -2.91 -40.40
CA MET A 1 -7.60 -2.79 -40.64
C MET A 1 -6.76 -2.53 -39.38
N PHE A 2 -7.35 -2.33 -38.19
CA PHE A 2 -6.54 -2.20 -36.95
C PHE A 2 -6.34 -3.53 -36.21
N GLU A 3 -6.80 -4.65 -36.77
CA GLU A 3 -6.71 -5.99 -36.17
C GLU A 3 -5.27 -6.42 -35.81
N ASN A 4 -4.27 -5.88 -36.51
CA ASN A 4 -2.85 -6.15 -36.23
C ASN A 4 -2.16 -5.01 -35.44
N VAL A 5 -2.92 -4.15 -34.76
CA VAL A 5 -2.40 -3.03 -33.98
C VAL A 5 -2.64 -3.24 -32.49
N SER A 6 -1.58 -3.08 -31.70
CA SER A 6 -1.66 -2.90 -30.25
C SER A 6 -1.34 -1.45 -29.91
N ILE A 7 -2.30 -0.74 -29.31
CA ILE A 7 -2.12 0.59 -28.75
C ILE A 7 -1.51 0.45 -27.36
N ILE A 8 -0.25 0.83 -27.24
CA ILE A 8 0.53 0.79 -26.00
C ILE A 8 0.35 2.13 -25.28
N ILE A 9 -0.33 2.11 -24.13
CA ILE A 9 -0.50 3.31 -23.29
C ILE A 9 0.24 3.12 -21.98
N PRO A 10 1.36 3.85 -21.75
CA PRO A 10 1.96 3.95 -20.44
C PRO A 10 1.11 4.86 -19.55
N PHE A 11 0.74 4.39 -18.36
CA PHE A 11 -0.09 5.19 -17.46
C PHE A 11 0.27 4.99 -15.99
N GLN A 12 0.35 6.13 -15.30
CA GLN A 12 0.39 6.22 -13.84
C GLN A 12 -0.62 7.30 -13.44
N THR A 13 -1.57 6.93 -12.57
CA THR A 13 -2.61 7.86 -12.15
C THR A 13 -2.03 9.02 -11.34
N ASP A 14 -2.49 10.23 -11.65
CA ASP A 14 -2.32 11.40 -10.79
C ASP A 14 -3.56 11.67 -9.93
N ASN A 15 -4.56 10.76 -10.00
CA ASN A 15 -5.90 10.91 -9.43
C ASN A 15 -6.52 12.28 -9.78
N GLY A 16 -6.19 12.78 -10.97
CA GLY A 16 -6.50 14.13 -11.41
C GLY A 16 -6.62 14.23 -12.92
N PRO A 17 -6.22 15.35 -13.54
CA PRO A 17 -6.48 15.61 -14.95
C PRO A 17 -5.91 14.57 -15.92
N ARG A 18 -4.79 13.90 -15.60
CA ARG A 18 -4.28 12.82 -16.48
C ARG A 18 -5.14 11.56 -16.40
N ALA A 19 -5.68 11.24 -15.23
CA ALA A 19 -6.65 10.15 -15.10
C ALA A 19 -7.94 10.45 -15.89
N GLU A 20 -8.47 11.67 -15.83
CA GLU A 20 -9.65 12.07 -16.62
C GLU A 20 -9.39 11.96 -18.13
N ALA A 21 -8.22 12.43 -18.60
CA ALA A 21 -7.80 12.33 -19.99
C ALA A 21 -7.69 10.87 -20.46
N PHE A 22 -7.07 10.02 -19.64
CA PHE A 22 -6.92 8.60 -19.92
C PHE A 22 -8.28 7.88 -20.02
N GLU A 23 -9.21 8.13 -19.10
CA GLU A 23 -10.56 7.57 -19.15
C GLU A 23 -11.33 7.99 -20.40
N TRP A 24 -11.18 9.26 -20.82
CA TRP A 24 -11.77 9.72 -22.06
C TRP A 24 -11.12 9.05 -23.29
N LEU A 25 -9.80 8.89 -23.30
CA LEU A 25 -9.08 8.25 -24.39
C LEU A 25 -9.43 6.77 -24.56
N LYS A 26 -9.64 6.02 -23.47
CA LYS A 26 -10.15 4.64 -23.56
C LYS A 26 -11.47 4.58 -24.33
N ARG A 27 -12.39 5.50 -24.05
CA ARG A 27 -13.67 5.60 -24.77
C ARG A 27 -13.46 6.04 -26.22
N PHE A 28 -12.50 6.92 -26.49
CA PHE A 28 -12.16 7.34 -27.85
C PHE A 28 -11.65 6.17 -28.69
N TYR A 29 -10.68 5.39 -28.18
CA TYR A 29 -10.16 4.21 -28.89
C TYR A 29 -11.24 3.15 -29.09
N ALA A 30 -12.05 2.87 -28.08
CA ALA A 30 -13.17 1.93 -28.23
C ALA A 30 -14.16 2.38 -29.33
N ALA A 31 -14.38 3.68 -29.51
CA ALA A 31 -15.30 4.21 -30.51
C ALA A 31 -14.70 4.36 -31.91
N LYS A 32 -13.39 4.60 -32.02
CA LYS A 32 -12.73 5.00 -33.27
C LYS A 32 -11.69 4.02 -33.80
N MET A 33 -11.20 3.13 -32.96
CA MET A 33 -10.26 2.06 -33.30
C MET A 33 -10.68 0.74 -32.62
N PRO A 34 -11.95 0.29 -32.78
CA PRO A 34 -12.49 -0.84 -32.02
C PRO A 34 -11.77 -2.18 -32.27
N GLU A 35 -11.12 -2.33 -33.43
CA GLU A 35 -10.34 -3.52 -33.79
C GLU A 35 -8.93 -3.52 -33.19
N ALA A 36 -8.42 -2.35 -32.76
CA ALA A 36 -7.10 -2.25 -32.17
C ALA A 36 -7.10 -2.84 -30.75
N GLU A 37 -6.07 -3.60 -30.43
CA GLU A 37 -5.86 -4.10 -29.07
C GLU A 37 -5.35 -2.96 -28.18
N LEU A 38 -6.03 -2.68 -27.07
CA LEU A 38 -5.58 -1.69 -26.11
C LEU A 38 -4.75 -2.34 -24.99
N CYS A 39 -3.45 -2.02 -24.92
CA CYS A 39 -2.53 -2.58 -23.95
C CYS A 39 -2.08 -1.53 -22.93
N LEU A 40 -2.42 -1.76 -21.65
CA LEU A 40 -2.17 -0.81 -20.59
C LEU A 40 -0.94 -1.17 -19.76
N GLY A 41 -0.03 -0.19 -19.71
CA GLY A 41 1.20 -0.20 -18.92
C GLY A 41 0.97 0.51 -17.60
N LEU A 42 0.23 -0.12 -16.68
CA LEU A 42 -0.01 0.45 -15.36
C LEU A 42 1.23 0.29 -14.48
N TYR A 43 1.78 1.41 -14.02
CA TYR A 43 2.93 1.43 -13.12
C TYR A 43 2.57 2.15 -11.81
N ASN A 44 2.76 1.45 -10.69
CA ASN A 44 2.38 1.89 -9.34
C ASN A 44 3.60 2.04 -8.39
N GLY A 45 4.78 2.40 -8.92
CA GLY A 45 5.97 2.63 -8.10
C GLY A 45 6.05 4.06 -7.55
N ASP A 46 6.88 4.25 -6.51
CA ASP A 46 7.08 5.53 -5.81
C ASP A 46 7.60 6.68 -6.72
N GLU A 47 8.30 6.34 -7.80
CA GLU A 47 8.82 7.29 -8.79
C GLU A 47 8.28 7.00 -10.19
N ILE A 48 7.82 8.02 -10.90
CA ILE A 48 7.31 7.89 -12.28
C ILE A 48 8.34 7.20 -13.17
N ASN A 49 7.93 6.18 -13.92
CA ASN A 49 8.80 5.51 -14.88
C ASN A 49 8.03 5.10 -16.14
N LYS A 50 7.99 6.01 -17.13
CA LYS A 50 7.33 5.79 -18.42
C LYS A 50 7.93 4.59 -19.17
N ALA A 51 9.25 4.42 -19.15
CA ALA A 51 9.93 3.32 -19.83
C ALA A 51 9.44 1.94 -19.35
N LYS A 52 9.32 1.74 -18.04
CA LYS A 52 8.75 0.51 -17.45
C LYS A 52 7.30 0.31 -17.87
N ALA A 53 6.50 1.37 -17.80
CA ALA A 53 5.10 1.32 -18.20
C ALA A 53 4.94 0.87 -19.67
N VAL A 54 5.71 1.46 -20.60
CA VAL A 54 5.72 1.06 -22.02
C VAL A 54 6.11 -0.40 -22.17
N ASN A 55 7.22 -0.84 -21.55
CA ASN A 55 7.69 -2.23 -21.66
C ASN A 55 6.69 -3.23 -21.08
N LEU A 56 6.01 -2.89 -19.98
CA LEU A 56 4.95 -3.73 -19.39
C LEU A 56 3.74 -3.87 -20.30
N ALA A 57 3.33 -2.80 -20.96
CA ALA A 57 2.26 -2.84 -21.96
C ALA A 57 2.66 -3.67 -23.18
N ALA A 58 3.88 -3.45 -23.71
CA ALA A 58 4.40 -4.18 -24.87
C ALA A 58 4.50 -5.69 -24.62
N LYS A 59 4.86 -6.12 -23.40
CA LYS A 59 4.84 -7.54 -23.00
C LYS A 59 3.45 -8.18 -23.03
N LYS A 60 2.39 -7.39 -22.81
CA LYS A 60 0.99 -7.86 -22.84
C LYS A 60 0.39 -7.84 -24.24
N ALA A 61 0.95 -7.04 -25.13
CA ALA A 61 0.47 -6.89 -26.49
C ALA A 61 0.58 -8.21 -27.25
N THR A 62 -0.37 -8.49 -28.14
CA THR A 62 -0.42 -9.70 -28.96
C THR A 62 -0.26 -9.43 -30.46
N ARG A 63 -0.28 -8.17 -30.90
CA ARG A 63 -0.23 -7.80 -32.33
C ARG A 63 1.15 -7.37 -32.82
N ASP A 64 1.37 -7.34 -34.14
CA ASP A 64 2.70 -7.10 -34.71
C ASP A 64 3.07 -5.62 -34.83
N ILE A 65 2.11 -4.70 -34.71
CA ILE A 65 2.35 -3.26 -34.84
C ILE A 65 2.01 -2.59 -33.52
N PHE A 66 2.96 -1.84 -32.97
CA PHE A 66 2.77 -1.04 -31.77
C PHE A 66 2.50 0.41 -32.14
N VAL A 67 1.43 0.96 -31.57
CA VAL A 67 1.17 2.40 -31.51
C VAL A 67 1.43 2.82 -30.07
N ILE A 68 2.59 3.43 -29.82
CA ILE A 68 2.96 3.91 -28.49
C ILE A 68 2.45 5.33 -28.33
N ALA A 69 1.46 5.54 -27.47
CA ALA A 69 0.79 6.82 -27.30
C ALA A 69 0.72 7.22 -25.82
N ASP A 70 1.11 8.46 -25.51
CA ASP A 70 0.92 9.02 -24.17
C ASP A 70 -0.59 9.05 -23.81
N ALA A 71 -0.90 8.90 -22.52
CA ALA A 71 -2.27 8.80 -22.00
C ALA A 71 -3.07 10.13 -22.01
N ASP A 72 -2.55 11.16 -22.67
CA ASP A 72 -3.16 12.48 -22.86
C ASP A 72 -3.10 12.96 -24.33
N ILE A 73 -2.76 12.07 -25.27
CA ILE A 73 -2.63 12.40 -26.69
C ILE A 73 -3.78 11.83 -27.52
N VAL A 74 -4.44 12.71 -28.30
CA VAL A 74 -5.55 12.38 -29.20
C VAL A 74 -5.17 12.71 -30.65
N TYR A 75 -5.59 11.88 -31.59
CA TYR A 75 -5.20 11.99 -32.99
C TYR A 75 -6.25 11.40 -33.94
N ASP A 76 -6.11 11.71 -35.24
CA ASP A 76 -6.94 11.11 -36.29
C ASP A 76 -6.55 9.63 -36.45
N PRO A 77 -7.47 8.67 -36.28
CA PRO A 77 -7.18 7.26 -36.53
C PRO A 77 -6.60 6.99 -37.94
N GLN A 78 -6.92 7.83 -38.93
CA GLN A 78 -6.39 7.69 -40.28
C GLN A 78 -4.86 7.83 -40.33
N ILE A 79 -4.24 8.65 -39.47
CA ILE A 79 -2.77 8.78 -39.47
C ILE A 79 -2.10 7.46 -39.09
N ILE A 80 -2.74 6.63 -38.27
CA ILE A 80 -2.19 5.32 -37.90
C ILE A 80 -2.22 4.38 -39.10
N GLN A 81 -3.31 4.39 -39.88
CA GLN A 81 -3.39 3.59 -41.10
C GLN A 81 -2.33 4.01 -42.12
N ASP A 82 -2.19 5.33 -42.33
CA ASP A 82 -1.20 5.87 -43.26
C ASP A 82 0.23 5.56 -42.76
N SER A 83 0.46 5.59 -41.45
CA SER A 83 1.74 5.22 -40.85
C SER A 83 2.06 3.74 -41.05
N ILE A 84 1.06 2.86 -40.97
CA ILE A 84 1.24 1.43 -41.24
C ILE A 84 1.70 1.20 -42.68
N HIS A 85 1.19 1.95 -43.65
CA HIS A 85 1.69 1.87 -45.03
C HIS A 85 3.14 2.33 -45.16
N LEU A 86 3.55 3.36 -44.43
CA LEU A 86 4.93 3.85 -44.42
C LEU A 86 5.91 2.86 -43.78
N LEU A 87 5.45 1.92 -42.94
CA LEU A 87 6.29 0.87 -42.36
C LEU A 87 6.80 -0.15 -43.39
N ASN A 88 6.30 -0.13 -44.62
CA ASN A 88 6.87 -0.93 -45.71
C ASN A 88 8.28 -0.45 -46.09
N ASP A 89 8.53 0.86 -45.97
CA ASP A 89 9.77 1.51 -46.42
C ASP A 89 10.57 2.14 -45.26
N ALA A 90 9.95 2.31 -44.08
CA ALA A 90 10.57 2.90 -42.90
C ALA A 90 10.66 1.92 -41.74
N ALA A 91 11.69 2.06 -40.90
CA ALA A 91 11.85 1.22 -39.72
C ALA A 91 10.76 1.50 -38.66
N TRP A 92 10.29 2.74 -38.58
CA TRP A 92 9.23 3.20 -37.69
C TRP A 92 8.75 4.59 -38.13
N VAL A 93 7.65 5.07 -37.56
CA VAL A 93 7.00 6.32 -37.98
C VAL A 93 6.68 7.18 -36.76
N VAL A 94 6.98 8.48 -36.86
CA VAL A 94 6.48 9.50 -35.94
C VAL A 94 5.35 10.25 -36.66
N PRO A 95 4.07 9.98 -36.33
CA PRO A 95 2.97 10.31 -37.21
C PRO A 95 2.47 11.75 -37.05
N PHE A 96 3.36 12.70 -36.75
CA PHE A 96 3.01 14.11 -36.61
C PHE A 96 4.21 15.02 -36.85
N THR A 97 3.89 16.28 -37.15
CA THR A 97 4.84 17.40 -37.17
C THR A 97 4.36 18.58 -36.33
N GLU A 98 3.14 18.52 -35.80
CA GLU A 98 2.52 19.60 -35.04
C GLU A 98 1.79 19.05 -33.81
N ILE A 99 1.97 19.71 -32.66
CA ILE A 99 1.23 19.41 -31.42
C ILE A 99 0.40 20.65 -31.09
N TYR A 100 -0.87 20.43 -30.78
CA TYR A 100 -1.80 21.46 -30.33
C TYR A 100 -2.25 21.15 -28.91
N ASP A 101 -1.83 21.98 -27.95
CA ASP A 101 -2.28 21.93 -26.57
C ASP A 101 -3.71 22.46 -26.48
N ILE A 102 -4.65 21.59 -26.11
CA ILE A 102 -6.04 21.96 -25.86
C ILE A 102 -6.08 22.62 -24.48
N PRO A 103 -6.66 23.83 -24.31
CA PRO A 103 -6.72 24.47 -23.01
C PRO A 103 -7.65 23.71 -22.05
N LYS A 104 -7.46 23.95 -20.74
CA LYS A 104 -8.21 23.30 -19.65
C LYS A 104 -9.72 23.28 -19.85
N TYR A 105 -10.30 24.43 -20.24
CA TYR A 105 -11.75 24.56 -20.37
C TYR A 105 -12.31 23.75 -21.55
N GLU A 106 -11.61 23.72 -22.68
CA GLU A 106 -11.97 22.89 -23.83
C GLU A 106 -11.82 21.41 -23.55
N THR A 107 -10.73 21.01 -22.88
CA THR A 107 -10.50 19.62 -22.45
C THR A 107 -11.66 19.12 -21.58
N ARG A 108 -12.08 19.92 -20.59
CA ARG A 108 -13.25 19.62 -19.75
C ARG A 108 -14.56 19.54 -20.54
N ARG A 109 -14.72 20.37 -21.58
CA ARG A 109 -15.91 20.35 -22.45
C ARG A 109 -15.94 19.07 -23.28
N LEU A 110 -14.80 18.60 -23.78
CA LEU A 110 -14.67 17.33 -24.50
C LEU A 110 -15.05 16.13 -23.63
N PHE A 111 -14.63 16.12 -22.35
CA PHE A 111 -14.88 14.99 -21.45
C PHE A 111 -16.36 14.69 -21.20
N LYS A 112 -17.21 15.72 -21.33
CA LYS A 112 -18.67 15.64 -21.18
C LYS A 112 -19.39 15.12 -22.43
N LYS A 113 -18.71 15.01 -23.57
CA LYS A 113 -19.30 14.58 -24.84
C LYS A 113 -18.87 13.16 -25.19
N THR A 114 -19.68 12.48 -25.99
CA THR A 114 -19.28 11.21 -26.61
C THR A 114 -18.06 11.45 -27.50
N PRO A 115 -16.98 10.66 -27.35
CA PRO A 115 -15.78 10.83 -28.18
C PRO A 115 -16.10 10.71 -29.67
N LYS A 116 -15.64 11.70 -30.45
CA LYS A 116 -15.78 11.71 -31.91
C LYS A 116 -14.50 12.24 -32.57
N TRP A 117 -14.37 11.93 -33.85
CA TRP A 117 -13.37 12.54 -34.73
C TRP A 117 -14.10 13.06 -35.98
N PRO A 118 -13.76 14.25 -36.51
CA PRO A 118 -12.82 15.24 -35.96
C PRO A 118 -13.20 15.71 -34.55
N LEU A 119 -12.20 16.16 -33.78
CA LEU A 119 -12.46 16.73 -32.45
C LEU A 119 -13.35 17.95 -32.57
N ASP A 120 -14.30 18.06 -31.64
CA ASP A 120 -15.13 19.24 -31.49
C ASP A 120 -14.33 20.32 -30.76
N VAL A 121 -13.22 20.80 -31.34
CA VAL A 121 -12.37 21.86 -30.77
C VAL A 121 -11.98 22.82 -31.87
N GLU A 122 -12.13 24.11 -31.62
CA GLU A 122 -11.64 25.15 -32.53
C GLU A 122 -10.12 25.30 -32.39
N LEU A 123 -9.39 25.22 -33.49
CA LEU A 123 -7.92 25.35 -33.47
C LEU A 123 -7.45 26.71 -32.93
N ALA A 124 -8.27 27.76 -33.10
CA ALA A 124 -7.99 29.08 -32.54
C ALA A 124 -7.92 29.09 -31.00
N ASN A 125 -8.56 28.12 -30.34
CA ASN A 125 -8.53 27.95 -28.88
C ASN A 125 -7.31 27.14 -28.43
N CYS A 126 -6.62 26.45 -29.33
CA CYS A 126 -5.48 25.60 -29.01
C CYS A 126 -4.16 26.38 -29.12
N ILE A 127 -3.16 25.96 -28.34
CA ILE A 127 -1.81 26.52 -28.42
C ILE A 127 -0.94 25.57 -29.23
N LYS A 128 -0.38 26.02 -30.36
CA LYS A 128 0.58 25.23 -31.13
C LYS A 128 1.92 25.20 -30.40
N ALA A 129 2.42 24.00 -30.10
CA ALA A 129 3.74 23.82 -29.52
C ALA A 129 4.83 24.33 -30.47
N ASN A 130 5.74 25.16 -29.96
CA ASN A 130 6.86 25.76 -30.71
C ASN A 130 8.23 25.17 -30.34
N TRP A 131 8.25 24.14 -29.50
CA TRP A 131 9.47 23.51 -28.95
C TRP A 131 9.80 22.17 -29.63
N ILE A 132 9.03 21.74 -30.63
CA ILE A 132 9.27 20.49 -31.35
C ILE A 132 10.55 20.65 -32.17
N TYR A 133 11.57 19.85 -31.85
CA TYR A 133 12.86 19.87 -32.52
C TYR A 133 13.00 18.70 -33.51
N ASN A 134 13.96 18.81 -34.43
CA ASN A 134 14.20 17.77 -35.43
C ASN A 134 14.72 16.48 -34.76
N GLY A 135 14.05 15.35 -35.00
CA GLY A 135 14.39 14.09 -34.33
C GLY A 135 13.47 13.70 -33.17
N PHE A 136 12.52 14.57 -32.78
CA PHE A 136 11.57 14.30 -31.71
C PHE A 136 10.61 13.16 -32.06
N ALA A 137 10.53 12.15 -31.19
CA ALA A 137 9.70 10.94 -31.36
C ALA A 137 8.81 10.62 -30.14
N GLY A 138 8.71 11.57 -29.19
CA GLY A 138 7.84 11.45 -28.02
C GLY A 138 6.36 11.63 -28.35
N LYS A 139 5.49 11.46 -27.36
CA LYS A 139 4.02 11.56 -27.43
C LYS A 139 3.31 10.46 -28.23
N LEU A 140 3.73 10.20 -29.46
CA LEU A 140 3.10 9.22 -30.36
C LEU A 140 4.12 8.66 -31.36
N ASN A 141 4.24 7.33 -31.45
CA ASN A 141 4.98 6.68 -32.53
C ASN A 141 4.34 5.34 -32.93
N VAL A 142 4.63 4.90 -34.16
CA VAL A 142 4.16 3.65 -34.74
C VAL A 142 5.37 2.81 -35.16
N ILE A 143 5.48 1.60 -34.62
CA ILE A 143 6.68 0.77 -34.80
C ILE A 143 6.29 -0.72 -34.96
N PRO A 144 6.94 -1.49 -35.86
CA PRO A 144 6.79 -2.94 -35.89
C PRO A 144 7.34 -3.53 -34.57
N ARG A 145 6.61 -4.46 -33.96
CA ARG A 145 7.03 -5.19 -32.76
C ARG A 145 8.47 -5.69 -32.87
N LYS A 146 8.83 -6.30 -34.01
CA LYS A 146 10.19 -6.79 -34.28
C LYS A 146 11.27 -5.73 -34.10
N ASN A 147 10.98 -4.47 -34.44
CA ASN A 147 11.94 -3.36 -34.35
C ASN A 147 11.98 -2.79 -32.92
N PHE A 148 10.84 -2.77 -32.21
CA PHE A 148 10.79 -2.46 -30.78
C PHE A 148 11.63 -3.47 -29.96
N GLU A 149 11.45 -4.76 -30.23
CA GLU A 149 12.17 -5.86 -29.58
C GLU A 149 13.66 -5.85 -29.93
N ALA A 150 14.02 -5.60 -31.20
CA ALA A 150 15.42 -5.47 -31.62
C ALA A 150 16.15 -4.31 -30.94
N ALA A 151 15.46 -3.21 -30.66
CA ALA A 151 15.99 -2.08 -29.88
C ALA A 151 16.01 -2.34 -28.36
N GLY A 152 15.50 -3.50 -27.91
CA GLY A 152 15.41 -3.88 -26.50
C GLY A 152 14.37 -3.08 -25.70
N GLY A 153 13.36 -2.53 -26.37
CA GLY A 153 12.35 -1.66 -25.77
C GLY A 153 12.91 -0.35 -25.21
N PHE A 154 12.16 0.28 -24.29
CA PHE A 154 12.58 1.48 -23.58
C PHE A 154 13.59 1.12 -22.47
N ASP A 155 14.54 2.01 -22.19
CA ASP A 155 15.52 1.79 -21.13
C ASP A 155 14.95 2.17 -19.75
N GLU A 156 14.66 1.18 -18.91
CA GLU A 156 14.02 1.36 -17.61
C GLU A 156 14.90 2.08 -16.56
N ARG A 157 16.17 2.36 -16.90
CA ARG A 157 17.08 3.19 -16.10
C ARG A 157 16.73 4.68 -16.13
N PHE A 158 15.94 5.13 -17.10
CA PHE A 158 15.35 6.48 -17.07
C PHE A 158 14.24 6.53 -16.01
N VAL A 159 14.38 7.43 -15.04
CA VAL A 159 13.43 7.61 -13.93
C VAL A 159 12.94 9.05 -13.89
N GLY A 160 11.67 9.26 -13.56
CA GLY A 160 11.01 10.55 -13.71
C GLY A 160 10.72 10.88 -15.16
N TRP A 161 10.78 12.18 -15.50
CA TRP A 161 10.49 12.69 -16.83
C TRP A 161 11.77 13.03 -17.61
N GLY A 162 11.85 12.54 -18.85
CA GLY A 162 12.73 13.04 -19.90
C GLY A 162 13.98 12.22 -20.17
N GLY A 163 14.34 12.16 -21.45
CA GLY A 163 15.48 11.43 -22.03
C GLY A 163 15.15 10.03 -22.54
N GLU A 164 14.06 9.41 -22.08
CA GLU A 164 13.67 8.04 -22.43
C GLU A 164 13.19 7.91 -23.89
N ASP A 165 12.38 8.84 -24.38
CA ASP A 165 11.88 8.84 -25.77
C ASP A 165 13.05 9.04 -26.76
N ASP A 166 13.99 9.92 -26.41
CA ASP A 166 15.15 10.25 -27.25
C ASP A 166 16.16 9.10 -27.28
N ALA A 167 16.43 8.48 -26.13
CA ALA A 167 17.28 7.30 -26.05
C ALA A 167 16.70 6.13 -26.84
N PHE A 168 15.38 5.91 -26.75
CA PHE A 168 14.68 4.93 -27.58
C PHE A 168 14.83 5.26 -29.07
N SER A 169 14.68 6.53 -29.44
CA SER A 169 14.85 6.99 -30.83
C SER A 169 16.25 6.71 -31.38
N HIS A 170 17.31 7.04 -30.63
CA HIS A 170 18.68 6.72 -31.01
C HIS A 170 18.90 5.20 -31.15
N ALA A 171 18.33 4.39 -30.25
CA ALA A 171 18.45 2.95 -30.31
C ALA A 171 17.79 2.37 -31.56
N VAL A 172 16.52 2.70 -31.83
CA VAL A 172 15.80 2.19 -33.01
C VAL A 172 16.46 2.69 -34.30
N ASN A 173 16.82 3.97 -34.38
CA ASN A 173 17.48 4.55 -35.56
C ASN A 173 18.81 3.85 -35.88
N THR A 174 19.57 3.49 -34.85
CA THR A 174 20.87 2.83 -35.02
C THR A 174 20.73 1.35 -35.38
N ILE A 175 19.82 0.63 -34.72
CA ILE A 175 19.68 -0.82 -34.89
C ILE A 175 18.85 -1.17 -36.13
N CYS A 176 17.70 -0.52 -36.28
CA CYS A 176 16.64 -0.88 -37.24
C CYS A 176 16.60 0.06 -38.45
N GLY A 177 16.97 1.33 -38.26
CA GLY A 177 16.93 2.37 -39.30
C GLY A 177 16.10 3.58 -38.87
N HIS A 178 16.24 4.68 -39.60
CA HIS A 178 15.61 5.95 -39.26
C HIS A 178 14.08 5.91 -39.35
N PHE A 179 13.41 6.64 -38.46
CA PHE A 179 11.99 6.92 -38.63
C PHE A 179 11.75 7.94 -39.74
N VAL A 180 10.53 7.93 -40.26
CA VAL A 180 9.97 9.01 -41.09
C VAL A 180 8.89 9.78 -40.32
N ASN A 181 8.78 11.07 -40.56
CA ASN A 181 7.67 11.87 -40.05
C ASN A 181 6.49 11.85 -41.03
N TYR A 182 5.28 11.60 -40.54
CA TYR A 182 4.06 11.87 -41.29
C TYR A 182 3.54 13.26 -40.92
N ARG A 183 3.23 14.09 -41.92
CA ARG A 183 2.78 15.47 -41.70
C ARG A 183 1.33 15.50 -41.23
N ALA A 184 1.14 15.45 -39.92
CA ALA A 184 -0.15 15.60 -39.28
C ALA A 184 -0.05 16.39 -37.97
N ARG A 185 -1.23 16.71 -37.43
CA ARG A 185 -1.39 17.33 -36.13
C ARG A 185 -1.93 16.34 -35.12
N ILE A 186 -1.42 16.42 -33.90
CA ILE A 186 -1.96 15.72 -32.73
C ILE A 186 -2.38 16.73 -31.68
N PHE A 187 -3.28 16.30 -30.81
CA PHE A 187 -3.85 17.14 -29.76
C PHE A 187 -3.46 16.60 -28.39
N HIS A 188 -3.00 17.50 -27.54
CA HIS A 188 -2.63 17.19 -26.16
C HIS A 188 -3.72 17.69 -25.22
N LEU A 189 -4.34 16.78 -24.48
CA LEU A 189 -5.38 17.08 -23.50
C LEU A 189 -4.74 17.73 -22.28
N TRP A 190 -5.39 18.78 -21.78
CA TRP A 190 -4.81 19.57 -20.71
C TRP A 190 -4.58 18.77 -19.43
N HIS A 191 -3.38 18.92 -18.87
CA HIS A 191 -3.07 18.59 -17.48
C HIS A 191 -2.13 19.66 -16.88
N PRO A 192 -1.99 19.77 -15.55
CA PRO A 192 -1.03 20.67 -14.92
C PRO A 192 0.41 20.33 -15.32
N SER A 193 1.22 21.34 -15.67
CA SER A 193 2.61 21.14 -16.05
C SER A 193 3.45 20.58 -14.89
N SER A 194 4.19 19.50 -15.15
CA SER A 194 5.29 19.04 -14.30
C SER A 194 6.60 19.60 -14.86
N HIS A 195 7.35 20.36 -14.08
CA HIS A 195 8.56 21.03 -14.57
C HIS A 195 9.73 20.04 -14.69
N TYR A 196 10.32 19.93 -15.88
CA TYR A 196 11.54 19.14 -16.12
C TYR A 196 12.70 19.55 -15.20
N ALA A 197 12.80 20.85 -14.90
CA ALA A 197 13.83 21.44 -14.04
C ALA A 197 13.81 20.93 -12.59
N THR A 198 12.69 20.34 -12.14
CA THR A 198 12.56 19.79 -10.77
C THR A 198 12.64 18.27 -10.74
N ASN A 199 13.01 17.60 -11.84
CA ASN A 199 13.22 16.15 -11.83
C ASN A 199 14.49 15.82 -11.01
N PRO A 200 14.38 15.15 -9.84
CA PRO A 200 15.55 14.79 -9.03
C PRO A 200 16.53 13.86 -9.79
N ASN A 201 16.05 13.17 -10.83
CA ASN A 201 16.82 12.26 -11.66
C ASN A 201 17.32 12.88 -12.98
N GLY A 202 17.09 14.19 -13.20
CA GLY A 202 17.39 14.86 -14.48
C GLY A 202 18.85 14.73 -14.93
N GLU A 203 19.81 14.93 -14.02
CA GLU A 203 21.24 14.80 -14.33
C GLU A 203 21.64 13.34 -14.65
N ALA A 204 21.05 12.36 -13.97
CA ALA A 204 21.29 10.95 -14.24
C ALA A 204 20.73 10.55 -15.61
N ASN A 205 19.49 10.95 -15.92
CA ASN A 205 18.86 10.73 -17.21
C ASN A 205 19.67 11.39 -18.34
N LYS A 206 20.12 12.63 -18.14
CA LYS A 206 20.95 13.35 -19.12
C LYS A 206 22.27 12.64 -19.39
N LYS A 207 22.96 12.16 -18.35
CA LYS A 207 24.20 11.36 -18.51
C LYS A 207 23.93 10.08 -19.29
N LEU A 208 22.83 9.39 -18.99
CA LEU A 208 22.47 8.17 -19.71
C LEU A 208 22.11 8.45 -21.18
N LEU A 209 21.31 9.49 -21.45
CA LEU A 209 20.98 9.93 -22.81
C LEU A 209 22.22 10.28 -23.62
N ASN A 210 23.20 10.97 -23.03
CA ASN A 210 24.45 11.29 -23.71
C ASN A 210 25.21 10.03 -24.18
N ARG A 211 25.08 8.90 -23.49
CA ARG A 211 25.64 7.62 -23.94
C ARG A 211 24.92 7.11 -25.19
N TYR A 212 23.59 7.22 -25.24
CA TYR A 212 22.81 6.88 -26.43
C TYR A 212 23.14 7.78 -27.62
N ILE A 213 23.29 9.09 -27.39
CA ILE A 213 23.72 10.05 -28.41
C ILE A 213 25.11 9.66 -28.95
N ALA A 214 26.06 9.36 -28.06
CA ALA A 214 27.42 8.97 -28.46
C ALA A 214 27.47 7.65 -29.25
N ALA A 215 26.57 6.71 -28.94
CA ALA A 215 26.45 5.44 -29.67
C ALA A 215 25.62 5.54 -30.96
N SER A 216 24.98 6.69 -31.23
CA SER A 216 24.09 6.87 -32.38
C SER A 216 24.84 6.62 -33.69
N GLY A 217 24.30 5.73 -34.53
CA GLY A 217 24.92 5.32 -35.80
C GLY A 217 26.01 4.25 -35.67
N ASN A 218 26.43 3.90 -34.44
CA ASN A 218 27.36 2.80 -34.19
C ASN A 218 26.61 1.60 -33.59
N LYS A 219 26.35 0.59 -34.43
CA LYS A 219 25.58 -0.61 -34.02
C LYS A 219 26.21 -1.37 -32.87
N ASP A 220 27.53 -1.54 -32.85
CA ASP A 220 28.21 -2.32 -31.83
C ASP A 220 28.13 -1.65 -30.46
N GLU A 221 28.37 -0.34 -30.40
CA GLU A 221 28.25 0.44 -29.16
C GLU A 221 26.80 0.51 -28.67
N MET A 222 25.84 0.64 -29.58
CA MET A 222 24.42 0.61 -29.23
C MET A 222 23.99 -0.75 -28.67
N VAL A 223 24.42 -1.85 -29.27
CA VAL A 223 24.15 -3.21 -28.77
C VAL A 223 24.77 -3.43 -27.39
N LYS A 224 25.98 -2.91 -27.13
CA LYS A 224 26.58 -2.95 -25.79
C LYS A 224 25.70 -2.23 -24.76
N LEU A 225 25.26 -1.00 -25.07
CA LEU A 225 24.38 -0.23 -24.19
C LEU A 225 23.04 -0.93 -23.91
N ILE A 226 22.46 -1.59 -24.92
CA ILE A 226 21.23 -2.39 -24.77
C ILE A 226 21.47 -3.59 -23.86
N LYS A 227 22.58 -4.32 -24.04
CA LYS A 227 22.92 -5.49 -23.21
C LYS A 227 23.14 -5.15 -21.74
N GLU A 228 23.66 -3.97 -21.43
CA GLU A 228 23.81 -3.49 -20.03
C GLU A 228 22.47 -3.46 -19.26
N ARG A 229 21.35 -3.30 -19.96
CA ARG A 229 20.01 -3.26 -19.36
C ARG A 229 19.67 -4.59 -18.66
N ALA A 230 20.09 -5.73 -19.23
CA ALA A 230 19.86 -7.05 -18.65
C ALA A 230 20.58 -7.22 -17.30
N GLY A 231 21.84 -6.77 -17.21
CA GLY A 231 22.60 -6.77 -15.95
C GLY A 231 22.07 -5.77 -14.90
N TYR A 232 21.34 -4.73 -15.31
CA TYR A 232 20.58 -3.87 -14.39
C TYR A 232 19.31 -4.57 -13.89
N GLN A 233 18.58 -5.28 -14.75
CA GLN A 233 17.42 -6.08 -14.36
C GLN A 233 17.80 -7.27 -13.47
N GLU A 234 18.95 -7.93 -13.68
CA GLU A 234 19.47 -8.98 -12.79
C GLU A 234 19.93 -8.43 -11.43
N ARG A 235 20.61 -7.28 -11.39
CA ARG A 235 21.00 -6.61 -10.12
C ARG A 235 19.80 -6.04 -9.37
N ILE A 236 18.78 -5.57 -10.10
CA ILE A 236 17.49 -5.25 -9.52
C ILE A 236 16.84 -6.53 -9.03
N ASN A 237 16.79 -7.64 -9.78
CA ASN A 237 16.18 -8.90 -9.33
C ASN A 237 16.86 -9.48 -8.09
N HIS A 238 18.19 -9.37 -7.98
CA HIS A 238 18.95 -9.81 -6.80
C HIS A 238 18.80 -8.84 -5.60
N ASN A 239 18.59 -7.53 -5.84
CA ASN A 239 18.16 -6.57 -4.82
C ASN A 239 16.64 -6.57 -4.56
N MET A 240 15.85 -7.19 -5.44
CA MET A 240 14.39 -7.34 -5.40
C MET A 240 13.97 -8.73 -4.94
N GLU A 241 14.88 -9.64 -4.57
CA GLU A 241 14.55 -10.80 -3.75
C GLU A 241 13.93 -10.38 -2.39
N GLY A 242 14.06 -9.11 -2.00
CA GLY A 242 13.29 -8.47 -0.91
C GLY A 242 12.03 -7.69 -1.32
N TYR A 243 11.73 -7.50 -2.61
CA TYR A 243 10.63 -6.66 -3.11
C TYR A 243 9.66 -7.37 -4.07
N HIS A 244 10.04 -8.49 -4.69
CA HIS A 244 9.19 -9.32 -5.55
C HIS A 244 8.24 -10.27 -4.78
N GLN A 245 8.16 -10.14 -3.46
CA GLN A 245 7.18 -10.85 -2.65
C GLN A 245 5.77 -10.21 -2.70
N TYR A 246 5.62 -9.02 -3.29
CA TYR A 246 4.32 -8.40 -3.55
C TYR A 246 3.82 -8.74 -4.96
N SER A 247 3.73 -10.05 -5.22
CA SER A 247 2.86 -10.56 -6.28
C SER A 247 1.41 -10.19 -5.95
N LEU A 248 0.68 -9.68 -6.94
CA LEU A 248 -0.77 -9.49 -6.89
C LEU A 248 -1.55 -10.81 -6.67
N SER A 249 -0.88 -11.96 -6.57
CA SER A 249 -1.44 -13.22 -6.08
C SER A 249 -1.10 -13.39 -4.58
N SER A 250 -2.09 -13.17 -3.72
CA SER A 250 -2.00 -13.64 -2.33
C SER A 250 -1.93 -15.16 -2.33
N LYS A 251 -0.95 -15.76 -1.62
CA LYS A 251 -0.92 -17.23 -1.45
C LYS A 251 -2.14 -17.72 -0.69
N SER A 252 -2.67 -16.91 0.22
CA SER A 252 -3.88 -17.22 0.98
C SER A 252 -5.18 -17.02 0.18
N LYS A 253 -5.12 -16.30 -0.96
CA LYS A 253 -6.30 -15.80 -1.69
C LYS A 253 -7.21 -14.91 -0.83
N ILE A 254 -6.68 -14.29 0.23
CA ILE A 254 -7.41 -13.34 1.07
C ILE A 254 -6.97 -11.92 0.73
N CYS A 255 -7.94 -11.02 0.58
CA CYS A 255 -7.72 -9.59 0.48
C CYS A 255 -8.36 -8.87 1.67
N PHE A 256 -7.60 -8.04 2.39
CA PHE A 256 -8.13 -7.15 3.41
C PHE A 256 -8.58 -5.82 2.82
N ALA A 257 -9.82 -5.40 3.08
CA ALA A 257 -10.30 -4.05 2.80
C ALA A 257 -10.28 -3.23 4.10
N ILE A 258 -9.48 -2.16 4.13
CA ILE A 258 -9.24 -1.37 5.34
C ILE A 258 -9.77 0.05 5.16
N LEU A 259 -10.81 0.42 5.90
CA LEU A 259 -11.29 1.80 5.95
C LEU A 259 -10.47 2.60 6.97
N VAL A 260 -9.84 3.69 6.52
CA VAL A 260 -9.03 4.60 7.35
C VAL A 260 -9.51 6.03 7.19
N HIS A 261 -9.34 6.86 8.23
CA HIS A 261 -9.90 8.23 8.24
C HIS A 261 -8.96 9.30 8.80
N ASP A 262 -7.92 8.94 9.55
CA ASP A 262 -6.97 9.90 10.11
C ASP A 262 -5.62 9.25 10.46
N ASN A 263 -4.71 10.05 11.04
CA ASN A 263 -3.49 9.60 11.73
C ASN A 263 -2.64 8.62 10.91
N ARG A 264 -2.01 9.15 9.85
CA ARG A 264 -1.12 8.42 8.92
C ARG A 264 -0.10 7.49 9.59
N PRO A 265 0.62 7.88 10.67
CA PRO A 265 1.51 6.96 11.39
C PRO A 265 0.81 5.69 11.91
N LEU A 266 -0.41 5.81 12.43
CA LEU A 266 -1.18 4.65 12.91
C LEU A 266 -1.74 3.81 11.77
N VAL A 267 -2.06 4.43 10.62
CA VAL A 267 -2.40 3.69 9.40
C VAL A 267 -1.20 2.85 8.94
N LYS A 268 0.00 3.42 8.93
CA LYS A 268 1.23 2.67 8.58
C LYS A 268 1.49 1.52 9.56
N GLU A 269 1.24 1.73 10.85
CA GLU A 269 1.36 0.68 11.87
C GLU A 269 0.34 -0.46 11.64
N LEU A 270 -0.90 -0.15 11.26
CA LEU A 270 -1.89 -1.16 10.89
C LEU A 270 -1.43 -1.97 9.67
N ILE A 271 -0.93 -1.30 8.63
CA ILE A 271 -0.40 -1.97 7.42
C ILE A 271 0.74 -2.93 7.80
N ASP A 272 1.67 -2.50 8.65
CA ASP A 272 2.79 -3.32 9.10
C ASP A 272 2.34 -4.49 9.98
N ASN A 273 1.30 -4.28 10.80
CA ASN A 273 0.66 -5.32 11.60
C ASN A 273 0.01 -6.40 10.73
N VAL A 274 -0.75 -6.02 9.70
CA VAL A 274 -1.35 -6.98 8.76
C VAL A 274 -0.26 -7.72 7.99
N ARG A 275 0.78 -7.03 7.49
CA ARG A 275 1.91 -7.67 6.78
C ARG A 275 2.66 -8.69 7.63
N TYR A 276 2.73 -8.48 8.94
CA TYR A 276 3.43 -9.39 9.83
C TYR A 276 2.59 -10.62 10.17
N PHE A 277 1.34 -10.42 10.61
CA PHE A 277 0.50 -11.53 11.10
C PHE A 277 -0.28 -12.25 9.99
N CYS A 278 -0.46 -11.63 8.83
CA CYS A 278 -1.12 -12.18 7.65
C CYS A 278 -0.24 -11.98 6.39
N PRO A 279 0.98 -12.55 6.35
CA PRO A 279 1.96 -12.25 5.31
C PRO A 279 1.60 -12.82 3.93
N ASN A 280 0.64 -13.74 3.85
CA ASN A 280 0.24 -14.39 2.59
C ASN A 280 -0.96 -13.71 1.92
N SER A 281 -1.53 -12.68 2.54
CA SER A 281 -2.72 -11.96 2.10
C SER A 281 -2.39 -10.66 1.40
N SER A 282 -3.26 -10.23 0.49
CA SER A 282 -3.24 -8.87 -0.04
C SER A 282 -4.02 -7.93 0.87
N MET A 283 -3.81 -6.63 0.73
CA MET A 283 -4.65 -5.63 1.39
C MET A 283 -4.82 -4.42 0.48
N VAL A 284 -5.92 -3.71 0.70
CA VAL A 284 -6.24 -2.44 0.04
C VAL A 284 -6.80 -1.46 1.07
N LEU A 285 -6.56 -0.17 0.83
CA LEU A 285 -7.05 0.91 1.67
C LEU A 285 -8.25 1.60 1.01
N TYR A 286 -9.13 2.11 1.85
CA TYR A 286 -10.14 3.08 1.48
C TYR A 286 -9.95 4.33 2.35
N ASN A 287 -9.68 5.48 1.72
CA ASN A 287 -9.49 6.74 2.41
C ASN A 287 -10.83 7.42 2.68
N GLY A 288 -11.39 7.17 3.87
CA GLY A 288 -12.59 7.82 4.38
C GLY A 288 -12.34 9.12 5.13
N GLY A 289 -11.11 9.64 5.11
CA GLY A 289 -10.69 10.79 5.89
C GLY A 289 -10.87 12.15 5.22
N ASP A 290 -10.59 13.21 5.97
CA ASP A 290 -10.54 14.59 5.46
C ASP A 290 -9.28 14.87 4.63
N ASP A 291 -8.17 14.19 4.95
CA ASP A 291 -6.90 14.35 4.26
C ASP A 291 -6.82 13.42 3.03
N PRO A 292 -6.87 13.94 1.79
CA PRO A 292 -6.80 13.11 0.59
C PRO A 292 -5.46 12.39 0.45
N THR A 293 -4.39 12.90 1.09
CA THR A 293 -3.03 12.34 1.05
C THR A 293 -2.75 11.32 2.15
N LEU A 294 -3.74 11.04 3.02
CA LEU A 294 -3.60 10.15 4.18
C LEU A 294 -2.93 8.82 3.83
N CYS A 295 -3.27 8.25 2.67
CA CYS A 295 -2.81 6.94 2.22
C CYS A 295 -1.65 6.95 1.22
N ASP A 296 -1.16 8.12 0.79
CA ASP A 296 -0.14 8.24 -0.27
C ASP A 296 1.14 7.48 0.11
N ASN A 297 1.85 6.85 -0.82
CA ASN A 297 3.18 6.27 -0.56
C ASN A 297 3.27 5.32 0.66
N LEU A 298 2.19 4.62 1.03
CA LEU A 298 2.20 3.61 2.10
C LEU A 298 2.51 2.18 1.60
N GLY A 299 2.69 2.03 0.27
CA GLY A 299 2.98 0.76 -0.38
C GLY A 299 1.79 -0.21 -0.38
N VAL A 300 0.57 0.32 -0.35
CA VAL A 300 -0.68 -0.44 -0.40
C VAL A 300 -1.61 0.23 -1.41
N PRO A 301 -2.26 -0.52 -2.32
CA PRO A 301 -3.25 0.04 -3.24
C PRO A 301 -4.40 0.73 -2.50
N VAL A 302 -4.83 1.89 -3.01
CA VAL A 302 -5.94 2.67 -2.46
C VAL A 302 -7.09 2.66 -3.44
N CYS A 303 -8.31 2.39 -2.97
CA CYS A 303 -9.50 2.39 -3.81
C CYS A 303 -9.69 3.79 -4.43
N PRO A 304 -9.76 3.93 -5.77
CA PRO A 304 -9.73 5.23 -6.44
C PRO A 304 -11.01 6.06 -6.21
N SER A 305 -12.12 5.44 -5.83
CA SER A 305 -13.35 6.14 -5.46
C SER A 305 -13.40 6.56 -3.99
N SER A 306 -12.29 6.38 -3.24
CA SER A 306 -12.19 6.81 -1.86
C SER A 306 -12.58 8.28 -1.71
N HIS A 307 -13.46 8.55 -0.76
CA HIS A 307 -13.90 9.89 -0.40
C HIS A 307 -14.19 9.94 1.09
N LYS A 308 -14.26 11.16 1.63
CA LYS A 308 -14.61 11.38 3.04
C LYS A 308 -15.89 10.64 3.42
N MET A 309 -15.84 9.88 4.50
CA MET A 309 -16.97 9.12 5.02
C MET A 309 -17.47 9.72 6.33
N GLU A 310 -18.78 9.71 6.51
CA GLU A 310 -19.40 10.08 7.77
C GLU A 310 -19.56 8.87 8.67
N ARG A 311 -19.29 9.06 9.96
CA ARG A 311 -19.42 7.98 10.96
C ARG A 311 -20.86 7.44 10.95
N GLY A 312 -21.00 6.14 10.76
CA GLY A 312 -22.29 5.46 10.68
C GLY A 312 -22.88 5.34 9.27
N PHE A 313 -22.29 6.02 8.29
CA PHE A 313 -22.68 5.98 6.87
C PHE A 313 -21.51 5.45 6.03
N THR A 314 -20.86 4.40 6.51
CA THR A 314 -19.62 3.87 5.95
C THR A 314 -19.84 2.80 4.88
N THR A 315 -21.00 2.14 4.86
CA THR A 315 -21.27 0.93 4.08
C THR A 315 -20.95 1.00 2.58
N ILE A 316 -21.03 2.18 1.97
CA ILE A 316 -20.74 2.37 0.54
C ILE A 316 -19.29 2.00 0.18
N TYR A 317 -18.34 2.13 1.12
CA TYR A 317 -16.93 1.80 0.86
C TYR A 317 -16.75 0.32 0.50
N PHE A 318 -17.57 -0.59 1.05
CA PHE A 318 -17.53 -2.01 0.71
C PHE A 318 -17.84 -2.22 -0.77
N LEU A 319 -18.94 -1.64 -1.27
CA LEU A 319 -19.36 -1.82 -2.66
C LEU A 319 -18.37 -1.22 -3.65
N GLU A 320 -17.86 -0.04 -3.33
CA GLU A 320 -16.86 0.64 -4.15
C GLU A 320 -15.52 -0.10 -4.19
N THR A 321 -15.09 -0.62 -3.04
CA THR A 321 -13.89 -1.47 -2.98
C THR A 321 -14.11 -2.74 -3.78
N MET A 322 -15.23 -3.44 -3.58
CA MET A 322 -15.58 -4.66 -4.32
C MET A 322 -15.62 -4.44 -5.84
N GLU A 323 -16.24 -3.34 -6.30
CA GLU A 323 -16.31 -2.97 -7.71
C GLU A 323 -14.91 -2.78 -8.29
N TRP A 324 -14.08 -1.99 -7.62
CA TRP A 324 -12.72 -1.75 -8.04
C TRP A 324 -11.85 -3.02 -8.07
N LEU A 325 -11.97 -3.90 -7.06
CA LEU A 325 -11.24 -5.17 -7.01
C LEU A 325 -11.59 -6.07 -8.22
N GLU A 326 -12.87 -6.14 -8.61
CA GLU A 326 -13.30 -6.91 -9.78
C GLU A 326 -12.92 -6.25 -11.11
N GLU A 327 -12.99 -4.92 -11.21
CA GLU A 327 -12.53 -4.17 -12.40
C GLU A 327 -11.04 -4.36 -12.66
N MET A 328 -10.23 -4.38 -11.61
CA MET A 328 -8.80 -4.65 -11.69
C MET A 328 -8.46 -6.13 -11.85
N LYS A 329 -9.47 -7.01 -11.81
CA LYS A 329 -9.31 -8.47 -11.84
C LYS A 329 -8.30 -8.96 -10.80
N MET A 330 -8.37 -8.41 -9.58
CA MET A 330 -7.47 -8.82 -8.50
C MET A 330 -7.66 -10.30 -8.16
N ASP A 331 -6.56 -10.94 -7.75
CA ASP A 331 -6.52 -12.37 -7.47
C ASP A 331 -6.77 -12.62 -5.97
N TYR A 332 -8.03 -12.93 -5.64
CA TYR A 332 -8.50 -13.29 -4.30
C TYR A 332 -9.73 -14.18 -4.40
N ASP A 333 -9.97 -14.97 -3.36
CA ASP A 333 -11.18 -15.79 -3.15
C ASP A 333 -12.04 -15.21 -2.03
N TYR A 334 -11.41 -14.56 -1.03
CA TYR A 334 -12.07 -14.00 0.14
C TYR A 334 -11.71 -12.52 0.35
N LEU A 335 -12.72 -11.69 0.62
CA LEU A 335 -12.55 -10.31 1.05
C LEU A 335 -12.88 -10.21 2.54
N VAL A 336 -11.98 -9.63 3.33
CA VAL A 336 -12.17 -9.40 4.77
C VAL A 336 -12.12 -7.91 5.06
N ASN A 337 -13.13 -7.35 5.75
CA ASN A 337 -13.04 -5.97 6.19
C ASN A 337 -12.45 -5.84 7.60
N ILE A 338 -11.59 -4.84 7.80
CA ILE A 338 -11.10 -4.47 9.13
C ILE A 338 -11.10 -2.94 9.29
N ASP A 339 -11.44 -2.47 10.48
CA ASP A 339 -11.47 -1.05 10.80
C ASP A 339 -10.08 -0.56 11.23
N SER A 340 -9.86 0.76 11.13
CA SER A 340 -8.56 1.38 11.41
C SER A 340 -8.08 1.24 12.88
N ASP A 341 -8.94 0.85 13.81
CA ASP A 341 -8.65 0.57 15.22
C ASP A 341 -8.65 -0.94 15.54
N ALA A 342 -8.65 -1.81 14.54
CA ALA A 342 -8.44 -3.25 14.71
C ALA A 342 -6.95 -3.62 14.52
N LEU A 343 -6.44 -4.58 15.29
CA LEU A 343 -5.06 -5.09 15.15
C LEU A 343 -5.00 -6.61 15.35
N PHE A 344 -4.13 -7.26 14.61
CA PHE A 344 -3.78 -8.66 14.83
C PHE A 344 -2.77 -8.79 15.98
N ILE A 345 -2.91 -9.85 16.78
CA ILE A 345 -2.07 -10.10 17.96
C ILE A 345 -1.26 -11.39 17.87
N ARG A 346 -1.56 -12.25 16.89
CA ARG A 346 -0.89 -13.54 16.64
C ARG A 346 -1.16 -14.02 15.21
N GLU A 347 -0.32 -14.93 14.72
CA GLU A 347 -0.45 -15.59 13.42
C GLU A 347 -1.58 -16.62 13.39
N GLY A 348 -2.03 -16.98 12.18
CA GLY A 348 -3.01 -18.05 11.92
C GLY A 348 -4.41 -17.60 11.51
N TYR A 349 -4.65 -16.28 11.36
CA TYR A 349 -5.94 -15.78 10.90
C TYR A 349 -6.26 -16.20 9.45
N GLU A 350 -5.24 -16.29 8.60
CA GLU A 350 -5.39 -16.72 7.20
C GLU A 350 -5.91 -18.15 7.11
N ASP A 351 -5.26 -19.09 7.81
CA ASP A 351 -5.68 -20.50 7.90
C ASP A 351 -7.08 -20.64 8.48
N PHE A 352 -7.41 -19.81 9.48
CA PHE A 352 -8.74 -19.74 10.05
C PHE A 352 -9.78 -19.36 8.99
N VAL A 353 -9.57 -18.26 8.26
CA VAL A 353 -10.50 -17.82 7.21
C VAL A 353 -10.66 -18.90 6.15
N GLN A 354 -9.57 -19.47 5.64
CA GLN A 354 -9.61 -20.52 4.61
C GLN A 354 -10.39 -21.74 5.09
N THR A 355 -10.08 -22.24 6.29
CA THR A 355 -10.76 -23.41 6.89
C THR A 355 -12.24 -23.13 7.09
N GLN A 356 -12.59 -21.95 7.62
CA GLN A 356 -13.96 -21.59 7.88
C GLN A 356 -14.76 -21.36 6.59
N MET A 357 -14.15 -20.84 5.53
CA MET A 357 -14.88 -20.46 4.32
C MET A 357 -15.00 -21.58 3.28
N MET A 358 -14.40 -22.77 3.46
CA MET A 358 -14.49 -23.88 2.48
C MET A 358 -15.92 -24.21 2.04
N ASN A 359 -16.87 -24.18 2.98
CA ASN A 359 -18.29 -24.48 2.73
C ASN A 359 -19.21 -23.32 3.13
N THR A 360 -18.72 -22.09 3.03
CA THR A 360 -19.44 -20.90 3.46
C THR A 360 -19.14 -19.73 2.54
N ASP A 361 -20.14 -18.89 2.30
CA ASP A 361 -20.03 -17.80 1.35
C ASP A 361 -19.96 -16.43 2.06
N TYR A 362 -20.47 -16.35 3.29
CA TYR A 362 -20.38 -15.18 4.16
C TYR A 362 -20.21 -15.56 5.62
N MET A 363 -19.26 -14.94 6.32
CA MET A 363 -19.05 -15.13 7.76
C MET A 363 -18.89 -13.79 8.47
N ALA A 364 -19.50 -13.63 9.65
CA ALA A 364 -19.36 -12.41 10.44
C ALA A 364 -19.45 -12.66 11.96
N VAL A 365 -18.90 -11.72 12.74
CA VAL A 365 -18.98 -11.74 14.20
C VAL A 365 -20.41 -11.37 14.61
N LYS A 366 -20.91 -11.96 15.70
CA LYS A 366 -22.25 -11.72 16.26
C LYS A 366 -23.43 -11.96 15.29
N LEU A 367 -23.27 -12.79 14.25
CA LEU A 367 -24.38 -13.17 13.37
C LEU A 367 -25.51 -13.83 14.17
N ARG A 368 -26.68 -13.18 14.15
CA ARG A 368 -27.90 -13.61 14.85
C ARG A 368 -29.16 -12.99 14.24
N ILE A 369 -30.32 -13.49 14.64
CA ILE A 369 -31.56 -12.72 14.57
C ILE A 369 -31.58 -11.86 15.84
N PRO A 370 -31.50 -10.52 15.73
CA PRO A 370 -31.36 -9.66 16.89
C PRO A 370 -32.67 -9.56 17.69
N GLU A 371 -32.53 -9.38 18.99
CA GLU A 371 -33.64 -9.05 19.89
C GLU A 371 -34.06 -7.58 19.70
N LYS A 372 -35.19 -7.18 20.32
CA LYS A 372 -35.78 -5.83 20.14
C LYS A 372 -34.92 -4.68 20.69
N ASP A 373 -33.85 -4.99 21.41
CA ASP A 373 -32.96 -4.04 22.10
C ASP A 373 -31.73 -3.62 21.28
N TRP A 374 -31.60 -4.09 20.03
CA TRP A 374 -30.47 -3.72 19.18
C TRP A 374 -30.73 -2.38 18.46
N TYR A 375 -29.94 -1.35 18.79
CA TYR A 375 -30.05 -0.01 18.22
C TYR A 375 -30.05 0.01 16.68
N ILE A 376 -29.17 -0.77 16.04
CA ILE A 376 -29.13 -0.84 14.57
C ILE A 376 -30.38 -1.52 13.99
N GLY A 377 -30.99 -2.43 14.73
CA GLY A 377 -32.31 -2.99 14.38
C GLY A 377 -33.38 -1.91 14.32
N TYR A 378 -33.36 -0.93 15.24
CA TYR A 378 -34.23 0.23 15.19
C TYR A 378 -33.93 1.12 13.95
N GLU A 379 -32.65 1.36 13.64
CA GLU A 379 -32.24 2.11 12.44
C GLU A 379 -32.73 1.46 11.14
N LEU A 380 -32.67 0.13 11.03
CA LEU A 380 -33.26 -0.63 9.92
C LEU A 380 -34.76 -0.36 9.84
N MET A 381 -35.48 -0.47 10.96
CA MET A 381 -36.93 -0.34 10.98
C MET A 381 -37.45 1.05 10.59
N LYS A 382 -36.66 2.12 10.76
CA LYS A 382 -37.00 3.47 10.28
C LYS A 382 -37.28 3.49 8.78
N GLU A 383 -36.49 2.75 8.02
CA GLU A 383 -36.55 2.72 6.55
C GLU A 383 -36.93 1.34 6.02
N LYS A 384 -37.78 0.61 6.78
CA LYS A 384 -38.25 -0.74 6.45
C LYS A 384 -38.68 -0.89 4.98
N ASN A 385 -39.44 0.05 4.44
CA ASN A 385 -39.93 0.00 3.06
C ASN A 385 -38.80 0.04 2.01
N ARG A 386 -37.70 0.74 2.29
CA ARG A 386 -36.50 0.77 1.44
C ARG A 386 -35.80 -0.58 1.49
N TRP A 387 -35.56 -1.11 2.68
CA TRP A 387 -34.83 -2.37 2.85
C TRP A 387 -35.62 -3.57 2.33
N SER A 388 -36.95 -3.57 2.47
CA SER A 388 -37.82 -4.63 1.93
C SER A 388 -37.82 -4.72 0.39
N GLN A 389 -37.34 -3.70 -0.32
CA GLN A 389 -37.13 -3.76 -1.77
C GLN A 389 -35.85 -4.53 -2.14
N LEU A 390 -34.91 -4.69 -1.20
CA LEU A 390 -33.63 -5.34 -1.43
C LEU A 390 -33.62 -6.80 -0.99
N PHE A 391 -34.19 -7.08 0.19
CA PHE A 391 -34.17 -8.39 0.84
C PHE A 391 -35.37 -8.58 1.77
N ASN A 392 -35.68 -9.84 2.09
CA ASN A 392 -36.64 -10.16 3.13
C ASN A 392 -36.16 -9.69 4.52
N ILE A 393 -36.99 -8.93 5.22
CA ILE A 393 -36.74 -8.39 6.57
C ILE A 393 -37.38 -9.22 7.69
N ASN A 394 -38.00 -10.37 7.38
CA ASN A 394 -38.57 -11.27 8.38
C ASN A 394 -38.22 -12.76 8.09
N PRO A 395 -37.34 -13.38 8.90
CA PRO A 395 -36.51 -12.72 9.91
C PRO A 395 -35.43 -11.85 9.24
N PHE A 396 -34.97 -10.80 9.93
CA PHE A 396 -33.76 -10.10 9.53
C PHE A 396 -32.57 -10.54 10.37
N TYR A 397 -31.39 -10.51 9.76
CA TYR A 397 -30.13 -10.88 10.40
C TYR A 397 -29.32 -9.63 10.74
N GLY A 398 -28.62 -9.67 11.87
CA GLY A 398 -27.68 -8.65 12.31
C GLY A 398 -26.31 -9.25 12.60
N ILE A 399 -25.26 -8.46 12.40
CA ILE A 399 -23.85 -8.83 12.64
C ILE A 399 -23.12 -7.69 13.37
N PHE A 400 -21.84 -7.87 13.70
CA PHE A 400 -20.95 -6.77 14.07
C PHE A 400 -20.02 -6.45 12.89
N ASN A 401 -19.87 -5.17 12.54
CA ASN A 401 -19.27 -4.75 11.27
C ASN A 401 -17.84 -5.27 11.03
N VAL A 402 -16.98 -5.30 12.06
CA VAL A 402 -15.55 -5.64 11.89
C VAL A 402 -15.37 -7.14 11.68
N GLY A 403 -14.58 -7.50 10.66
CA GLY A 403 -14.22 -8.90 10.38
C GLY A 403 -15.27 -9.68 9.60
N GLN A 404 -16.12 -9.02 8.80
CA GLN A 404 -16.95 -9.74 7.83
C GLN A 404 -16.05 -10.35 6.76
N VAL A 405 -16.40 -11.56 6.33
CA VAL A 405 -15.68 -12.33 5.32
C VAL A 405 -16.64 -12.68 4.20
N PHE A 406 -16.32 -12.27 2.98
CA PHE A 406 -17.12 -12.50 1.79
C PHE A 406 -16.36 -13.40 0.84
N ASN A 407 -17.01 -14.41 0.27
CA ASN A 407 -16.43 -15.09 -0.89
C ASN A 407 -16.65 -14.28 -2.18
N ARG A 408 -15.80 -14.52 -3.17
CA ARG A 408 -15.84 -13.80 -4.45
C ARG A 408 -17.16 -13.99 -5.22
N SER A 409 -17.78 -15.16 -5.14
CA SER A 409 -19.07 -15.43 -5.79
C SER A 409 -20.18 -14.52 -5.29
N LEU A 410 -20.28 -14.35 -3.96
CA LEU A 410 -21.22 -13.44 -3.32
C LEU A 410 -20.94 -12.00 -3.77
N ILE A 411 -19.68 -11.57 -3.81
CA ILE A 411 -19.30 -10.24 -4.30
C ILE A 411 -19.80 -10.01 -5.73
N GLY A 412 -19.58 -10.96 -6.64
CA GLY A 412 -20.09 -10.87 -8.01
C GLY A 412 -21.62 -10.76 -8.08
N SER A 413 -22.35 -11.46 -7.20
CA SER A 413 -23.81 -11.33 -7.09
C SER A 413 -24.27 -9.99 -6.53
N LEU A 414 -23.57 -9.44 -5.54
CA LEU A 414 -23.83 -8.10 -4.99
C LEU A 414 -23.62 -7.03 -6.07
N LEU A 415 -22.51 -7.13 -6.83
CA LEU A 415 -22.18 -6.17 -7.88
C LEU A 415 -23.16 -6.19 -9.07
N ARG A 416 -23.79 -7.32 -9.38
CA ARG A 416 -24.92 -7.37 -10.34
C ARG A 416 -26.12 -6.53 -9.91
N ARG A 417 -26.26 -6.25 -8.61
CA ARG A 417 -27.30 -5.39 -8.03
C ARG A 417 -26.75 -4.03 -7.58
N LYS A 418 -25.52 -3.66 -8.00
CA LYS A 418 -24.82 -2.46 -7.50
C LYS A 418 -25.62 -1.18 -7.61
N SER A 419 -26.31 -0.93 -8.72
CA SER A 419 -27.05 0.32 -8.93
C SER A 419 -28.14 0.53 -7.89
N MET A 420 -28.87 -0.53 -7.55
CA MET A 420 -29.93 -0.51 -6.54
C MET A 420 -29.36 -0.40 -5.13
N LEU A 421 -28.28 -1.15 -4.83
CA LEU A 421 -27.60 -1.09 -3.53
C LEU A 421 -26.97 0.29 -3.27
N LYS A 422 -26.24 0.84 -4.24
CA LYS A 422 -25.63 2.17 -4.16
C LYS A 422 -26.70 3.24 -3.95
N LYS A 423 -27.79 3.19 -4.71
CA LYS A 423 -28.93 4.12 -4.52
C LYS A 423 -29.47 4.05 -3.10
N ALA A 424 -29.77 2.84 -2.62
CA ALA A 424 -30.32 2.64 -1.28
C ALA A 424 -29.37 3.14 -0.18
N LEU A 425 -28.06 2.96 -0.35
CA LEU A 425 -27.03 3.41 0.59
C LEU A 425 -26.81 4.94 0.56
N LEU A 426 -26.77 5.56 -0.62
CA LEU A 426 -26.53 7.00 -0.74
C LEU A 426 -27.72 7.83 -0.26
N GLU A 427 -28.93 7.30 -0.38
CA GLU A 427 -30.15 8.01 0.01
C GLU A 427 -30.56 7.70 1.47
N THR A 428 -29.86 6.82 2.20
CA THR A 428 -30.32 6.35 3.53
C THR A 428 -29.99 7.35 4.64
N SER A 429 -30.86 7.38 5.64
CA SER A 429 -30.65 8.05 6.92
C SER A 429 -30.41 7.07 8.08
N SER A 430 -30.52 5.76 7.82
CA SER A 430 -30.25 4.70 8.82
C SER A 430 -28.76 4.66 9.16
N PHE A 431 -28.43 4.71 10.44
CA PHE A 431 -27.07 4.55 10.94
C PHE A 431 -26.65 3.07 10.98
N GLY A 432 -25.38 2.76 10.67
CA GLY A 432 -24.76 1.44 10.86
C GLY A 432 -25.32 0.36 9.92
N THR A 433 -25.59 0.73 8.66
CA THR A 433 -26.20 -0.20 7.70
C THR A 433 -25.29 -1.38 7.29
N ASP A 434 -24.00 -1.26 7.54
CA ASP A 434 -22.99 -2.30 7.38
C ASP A 434 -23.22 -3.49 8.32
N GLU A 435 -23.92 -3.31 9.44
CA GLU A 435 -24.27 -4.39 10.36
C GLU A 435 -25.50 -5.23 9.94
N PHE A 436 -26.18 -4.89 8.84
CA PHE A 436 -27.33 -5.69 8.36
C PHE A 436 -27.43 -5.87 6.85
N ILE A 437 -26.97 -4.93 6.02
CA ILE A 437 -27.23 -4.99 4.57
C ILE A 437 -26.64 -6.24 3.94
N PHE A 438 -25.36 -6.51 4.18
CA PHE A 438 -24.66 -7.59 3.47
C PHE A 438 -25.08 -8.98 3.92
N VAL A 439 -25.31 -9.20 5.22
CA VAL A 439 -25.79 -10.49 5.73
C VAL A 439 -27.20 -10.82 5.19
N ASN A 440 -28.10 -9.84 5.12
CA ASN A 440 -29.44 -10.05 4.59
C ASN A 440 -29.43 -10.19 3.07
N MET A 441 -28.60 -9.44 2.35
CA MET A 441 -28.38 -9.65 0.91
C MET A 441 -27.82 -11.04 0.59
N ALA A 442 -26.85 -11.53 1.38
CA ALA A 442 -26.35 -12.90 1.23
C ALA A 442 -27.46 -13.93 1.42
N LYS A 443 -28.33 -13.73 2.41
CA LYS A 443 -29.48 -14.61 2.64
C LYS A 443 -30.52 -14.55 1.51
N GLU A 444 -30.87 -13.36 1.05
CA GLU A 444 -31.78 -13.12 -0.08
C GLU A 444 -31.28 -13.80 -1.36
N LEU A 445 -29.97 -13.71 -1.61
CA LEU A 445 -29.29 -14.35 -2.74
C LEU A 445 -29.04 -15.85 -2.53
N LYS A 446 -29.57 -16.45 -1.45
CA LYS A 446 -29.49 -17.87 -1.10
C LYS A 446 -28.07 -18.40 -0.88
N TYR A 447 -27.14 -17.54 -0.45
CA TYR A 447 -25.79 -17.94 -0.06
C TYR A 447 -25.75 -18.50 1.37
N ARG A 448 -24.74 -19.33 1.66
CA ARG A 448 -24.51 -19.91 2.98
C ARG A 448 -23.85 -18.85 3.87
N ILE A 449 -24.54 -18.48 4.95
CA ILE A 449 -24.08 -17.51 5.94
C ILE A 449 -23.74 -18.23 7.25
N LYS A 450 -22.73 -17.77 7.99
CA LYS A 450 -22.44 -18.29 9.33
C LYS A 450 -21.86 -17.25 10.29
N LYS A 451 -22.01 -17.52 11.60
CA LYS A 451 -21.28 -16.79 12.64
C LYS A 451 -19.84 -17.29 12.75
N TYR A 452 -18.95 -16.44 13.26
CA TYR A 452 -17.65 -16.89 13.78
C TYR A 452 -17.84 -18.03 14.79
N PRO A 453 -17.02 -19.10 14.75
CA PRO A 453 -17.29 -20.32 15.50
C PRO A 453 -17.02 -20.18 17.01
N ASN A 454 -16.12 -19.29 17.43
CA ASN A 454 -15.74 -19.18 18.84
C ASN A 454 -16.51 -18.06 19.53
N ASN A 455 -17.06 -18.34 20.71
CA ASN A 455 -17.71 -17.31 21.52
C ASN A 455 -16.73 -16.20 21.95
N THR A 456 -15.44 -16.55 22.07
CA THR A 456 -14.36 -15.60 22.39
C THR A 456 -14.12 -14.55 21.30
N ASP A 457 -14.49 -14.82 20.05
CA ASP A 457 -14.34 -13.82 18.97
C ASP A 457 -15.20 -12.59 19.23
N GLN A 458 -16.33 -12.73 19.92
CA GLN A 458 -17.18 -11.60 20.33
C GLN A 458 -16.61 -10.81 21.50
N LEU A 459 -15.71 -11.43 22.29
CA LEU A 459 -14.94 -10.73 23.32
C LEU A 459 -13.82 -9.94 22.65
N MET A 460 -13.18 -10.53 21.63
CA MET A 460 -12.04 -9.93 20.95
C MET A 460 -12.43 -8.84 19.94
N ILE A 461 -13.57 -8.98 19.28
CA ILE A 461 -14.07 -8.08 18.24
C ILE A 461 -15.42 -7.53 18.69
N ARG A 462 -15.40 -6.31 19.24
CA ARG A 462 -16.55 -5.67 19.92
C ARG A 462 -16.58 -4.16 19.71
N TYR A 463 -17.71 -3.50 20.00
CA TYR A 463 -17.81 -2.04 19.86
C TYR A 463 -17.00 -1.27 20.90
N ARG A 464 -17.17 -1.58 22.19
CA ARG A 464 -16.51 -0.97 23.36
C ARG A 464 -16.60 -1.91 24.57
N PRO A 465 -15.79 -1.72 25.63
CA PRO A 465 -14.69 -0.75 25.79
C PRO A 465 -13.48 -1.08 24.92
N HIS A 466 -12.54 -0.13 24.78
CA HIS A 466 -11.21 -0.39 24.20
C HIS A 466 -10.41 -1.33 25.10
N PHE A 467 -9.51 -2.10 24.50
CA PHE A 467 -8.60 -2.97 25.26
C PHE A 467 -7.69 -2.16 26.19
N THR A 468 -7.67 -2.54 27.46
CA THR A 468 -6.63 -2.10 28.39
C THR A 468 -5.38 -2.98 28.25
N LEU A 469 -4.26 -2.56 28.85
CA LEU A 469 -3.06 -3.39 28.89
C LEU A 469 -3.32 -4.75 29.56
N ASP A 470 -3.99 -4.74 30.70
CA ASP A 470 -4.29 -5.93 31.49
C ASP A 470 -5.20 -6.90 30.72
N GLU A 471 -6.23 -6.36 30.07
CA GLU A 471 -7.13 -7.16 29.24
C GLU A 471 -6.40 -7.76 28.03
N MET A 472 -5.47 -7.02 27.42
CA MET A 472 -4.68 -7.53 26.30
C MET A 472 -3.74 -8.66 26.74
N ILE A 473 -3.08 -8.53 27.89
CA ILE A 473 -2.24 -9.60 28.47
C ILE A 473 -3.10 -10.83 28.77
N HIS A 474 -4.25 -10.64 29.42
CA HIS A 474 -5.18 -11.72 29.73
C HIS A 474 -5.66 -12.43 28.45
N SER A 475 -6.11 -11.65 27.46
CA SER A 475 -6.60 -12.16 26.18
C SER A 475 -5.52 -12.92 25.42
N PHE A 476 -4.29 -12.39 25.41
CA PHE A 476 -3.16 -13.06 24.77
C PHE A 476 -2.90 -14.45 25.37
N ASN A 477 -2.95 -14.55 26.71
CA ASN A 477 -2.66 -15.77 27.44
C ASN A 477 -3.77 -16.83 27.36
N ASN A 478 -5.03 -16.40 27.39
CA ASN A 478 -6.18 -17.28 27.63
C ASN A 478 -7.07 -17.48 26.40
N ILE A 479 -7.05 -16.58 25.42
CA ILE A 479 -7.85 -16.68 24.19
C ILE A 479 -6.94 -17.05 23.02
N ARG A 480 -6.83 -18.35 22.73
CA ARG A 480 -5.94 -18.87 21.67
C ARG A 480 -6.55 -18.91 20.27
N ASN A 481 -7.88 -19.06 20.19
CA ASN A 481 -8.60 -19.23 18.92
C ASN A 481 -9.17 -17.90 18.40
N SER A 482 -8.43 -16.80 18.63
CA SER A 482 -8.80 -15.49 18.12
C SER A 482 -7.54 -14.67 17.86
N TRP A 483 -7.55 -13.95 16.74
CA TRP A 483 -6.35 -13.36 16.15
C TRP A 483 -6.42 -11.84 16.03
N LEU A 484 -7.63 -11.31 15.81
CA LEU A 484 -7.93 -9.90 15.61
C LEU A 484 -8.55 -9.35 16.89
N CYS A 485 -8.06 -8.21 17.37
CA CYS A 485 -8.66 -7.47 18.46
C CYS A 485 -9.21 -6.13 17.95
N HIS A 486 -10.45 -5.81 18.35
CA HIS A 486 -11.09 -4.53 18.10
C HIS A 486 -12.00 -4.18 19.29
N PRO A 487 -11.89 -2.98 19.87
CA PRO A 487 -11.14 -1.83 19.38
C PRO A 487 -9.86 -1.57 20.20
N VAL A 488 -8.79 -1.19 19.53
CA VAL A 488 -7.53 -0.71 20.14
C VAL A 488 -7.43 0.79 19.94
N TYR A 489 -7.23 1.53 21.04
CA TYR A 489 -7.24 2.99 21.01
C TYR A 489 -6.25 3.55 19.96
N ARG A 490 -6.70 4.54 19.17
CA ARG A 490 -5.89 5.18 18.11
C ARG A 490 -4.97 6.26 18.68
N ASP A 491 -4.15 5.86 19.65
CA ASP A 491 -3.10 6.70 20.24
C ASP A 491 -1.79 5.91 20.32
N LYS A 492 -0.70 6.48 19.81
CA LYS A 492 0.64 5.89 19.88
C LYS A 492 1.14 5.69 21.32
N HIS A 493 0.56 6.40 22.29
CA HIS A 493 0.91 6.28 23.70
C HIS A 493 0.15 5.17 24.44
N ASP A 494 -0.94 4.64 23.86
CA ASP A 494 -1.74 3.56 24.44
C ASP A 494 -0.91 2.30 24.71
N LEU A 495 -1.06 1.76 25.91
CA LEU A 495 -0.22 0.64 26.37
C LEU A 495 -0.60 -0.69 25.71
N ALA A 496 -1.88 -0.91 25.39
CA ALA A 496 -2.29 -2.13 24.68
C ALA A 496 -1.75 -2.13 23.24
N ARG A 497 -1.85 -0.99 22.55
CA ARG A 497 -1.24 -0.79 21.22
C ARG A 497 0.27 -0.99 21.25
N LYS A 498 0.97 -0.37 22.20
CA LYS A 498 2.43 -0.56 22.37
C LYS A 498 2.77 -2.03 22.57
N LEU A 499 2.04 -2.75 23.43
CA LEU A 499 2.27 -4.17 23.64
C LEU A 499 2.14 -4.95 22.33
N ILE A 500 1.07 -4.73 21.54
CA ILE A 500 0.87 -5.39 20.24
C ILE A 500 2.04 -5.09 19.29
N LYS A 501 2.52 -3.85 19.23
CA LYS A 501 3.68 -3.48 18.44
C LYS A 501 4.95 -4.23 18.88
N HIS A 502 5.17 -4.32 20.19
CA HIS A 502 6.30 -5.05 20.77
C HIS A 502 6.23 -6.57 20.54
N LEU A 503 5.03 -7.16 20.41
CA LEU A 503 4.88 -8.56 20.00
C LEU A 503 5.44 -8.84 18.59
N ALA A 504 5.51 -7.82 17.74
CA ALA A 504 6.04 -7.87 16.37
C ALA A 504 7.37 -7.09 16.22
N THR A 505 8.20 -7.05 17.28
CA THR A 505 9.45 -6.26 17.30
C THR A 505 10.37 -6.54 16.11
N GLU A 506 10.46 -7.80 15.68
CA GLU A 506 11.29 -8.20 14.54
C GLU A 506 10.92 -7.45 13.25
N GLN A 507 9.62 -7.32 12.97
CA GLN A 507 9.13 -6.62 11.78
C GLN A 507 9.53 -5.13 11.79
N TYR A 508 9.29 -4.46 12.91
CA TYR A 508 9.55 -3.02 13.02
C TYR A 508 11.04 -2.69 13.10
N SER A 509 11.87 -3.63 13.55
CA SER A 509 13.33 -3.47 13.60
C SER A 509 14.03 -3.89 12.30
N LYS A 510 13.37 -4.68 11.42
CA LYS A 510 13.95 -5.23 10.19
C LYS A 510 14.65 -4.19 9.31
N LYS A 511 14.04 -3.01 9.11
CA LYS A 511 14.63 -1.94 8.27
C LYS A 511 15.97 -1.42 8.80
N TYR A 512 16.21 -1.51 10.12
CA TYR A 512 17.45 -1.05 10.76
C TYR A 512 18.57 -2.12 10.70
N ARG A 513 18.29 -3.30 10.15
CA ARG A 513 19.27 -4.37 9.92
C ARG A 513 19.86 -4.27 8.51
N SER A 514 20.45 -3.12 8.18
CA SER A 514 21.01 -2.82 6.85
C SER A 514 22.37 -2.13 6.94
N LYS A 515 23.26 -2.38 5.97
CA LYS A 515 24.60 -1.77 5.82
C LYS A 515 24.61 -0.24 5.86
N LYS A 516 23.45 0.40 5.68
CA LYS A 516 23.26 1.84 5.83
C LYS A 516 23.47 2.34 7.27
N TYR A 517 23.26 1.50 8.27
CA TYR A 517 23.30 1.89 9.67
C TYR A 517 24.63 1.52 10.34
N PRO A 518 25.13 2.36 11.27
CA PRO A 518 26.49 2.22 11.81
C PRO A 518 26.68 1.00 12.73
N TRP A 519 25.59 0.37 13.19
CA TRP A 519 25.62 -0.84 14.01
C TRP A 519 25.48 -2.13 13.21
N TYR A 520 25.33 -2.05 11.88
CA TYR A 520 25.16 -3.24 11.07
C TYR A 520 26.37 -4.17 11.19
N GLN A 521 26.09 -5.46 11.32
CA GLN A 521 27.08 -6.53 11.25
C GLN A 521 26.60 -7.55 10.21
N ASP A 522 27.53 -8.11 9.42
CA ASP A 522 27.18 -9.08 8.37
C ASP A 522 26.48 -10.33 8.94
N ASN A 523 26.73 -10.67 10.21
CA ASN A 523 26.03 -11.72 10.92
C ASN A 523 24.94 -11.15 11.84
N SER A 524 23.67 -11.34 11.47
CA SER A 524 22.52 -10.84 12.23
C SER A 524 22.38 -11.46 13.62
N HIS A 525 22.96 -12.64 13.89
CA HIS A 525 22.98 -13.23 15.22
C HIS A 525 23.93 -12.51 16.19
N MET A 526 24.85 -11.71 15.66
CA MET A 526 25.82 -10.98 16.47
C MET A 526 25.25 -9.66 17.04
N TYR A 527 24.07 -9.23 16.61
CA TYR A 527 23.43 -8.03 17.16
C TYR A 527 21.89 -8.06 17.19
N ASP A 528 21.34 -7.39 18.20
CA ASP A 528 19.90 -7.14 18.34
C ASP A 528 19.61 -5.67 18.60
N LEU A 529 18.39 -5.27 18.29
CA LEU A 529 17.96 -3.89 18.28
C LEU A 529 16.69 -3.74 19.12
N SER A 530 16.64 -2.72 19.96
CA SER A 530 15.37 -2.29 20.53
C SER A 530 14.47 -1.72 19.44
N LEU A 531 13.17 -1.62 19.72
CA LEU A 531 12.35 -0.68 18.95
C LEU A 531 12.88 0.75 19.19
N PRO A 532 12.98 1.57 18.14
CA PRO A 532 13.37 2.96 18.29
C PRO A 532 12.27 3.74 19.00
N ILE A 533 12.67 4.71 19.81
CA ILE A 533 11.77 5.70 20.41
C ILE A 533 12.07 7.07 19.84
N THR A 534 11.09 7.97 19.90
CA THR A 534 11.34 9.41 19.76
C THR A 534 11.41 9.99 21.16
N SER A 535 12.60 10.45 21.56
CA SER A 535 12.82 10.99 22.91
C SER A 535 12.24 12.40 23.07
N GLY A 536 12.19 12.90 24.32
CA GLY A 536 11.87 14.28 24.64
C GLY A 536 12.83 15.31 24.02
N PHE A 537 14.04 14.88 23.64
CA PHE A 537 14.99 15.68 22.83
C PHE A 537 14.57 15.81 21.36
N GLY A 538 13.53 15.09 20.96
CA GLY A 538 13.09 14.96 19.59
C GLY A 538 13.96 14.03 18.76
N SER A 539 14.96 13.33 19.30
CA SER A 539 15.83 12.45 18.52
C SER A 539 15.20 11.07 18.32
N GLU A 540 15.54 10.38 17.21
CA GLU A 540 15.27 8.94 17.09
C GLU A 540 16.39 8.18 17.80
N GLU A 541 16.02 7.33 18.75
CA GLU A 541 16.96 6.73 19.71
C GLU A 541 16.70 5.23 19.82
N LEU A 542 17.76 4.42 19.86
CA LEU A 542 17.64 2.97 20.02
C LEU A 542 18.84 2.36 20.74
N ILE A 543 18.64 1.16 21.28
CA ILE A 543 19.69 0.36 21.91
C ILE A 543 20.07 -0.77 20.99
N VAL A 544 21.37 -0.95 20.80
CA VAL A 544 21.94 -2.08 20.09
C VAL A 544 22.65 -2.97 21.09
N ARG A 545 22.26 -4.25 21.13
CA ARG A 545 23.10 -5.30 21.70
C ARG A 545 24.05 -5.77 20.62
N SER A 546 25.36 -5.71 20.85
CA SER A 546 26.39 -6.31 19.98
C SER A 546 27.22 -7.28 20.81
N ASN A 547 27.18 -8.57 20.49
CA ASN A 547 27.64 -9.64 21.39
C ASN A 547 27.01 -9.46 22.79
N SER A 548 27.80 -9.31 23.86
CA SER A 548 27.28 -9.10 25.21
C SER A 548 27.08 -7.63 25.59
N PHE A 549 27.44 -6.68 24.72
CA PHE A 549 27.49 -5.27 25.04
C PHE A 549 26.24 -4.51 24.60
N LEU A 550 25.77 -3.57 25.43
CA LEU A 550 24.72 -2.62 25.06
C LEU A 550 25.31 -1.25 24.74
N THR A 551 24.90 -0.70 23.61
CA THR A 551 25.30 0.64 23.16
C THR A 551 24.07 1.45 22.78
N HIS A 552 24.05 2.71 23.21
CA HIS A 552 23.01 3.65 22.86
C HIS A 552 23.35 4.40 21.58
N TYR A 553 22.41 4.45 20.63
CA TYR A 553 22.55 5.16 19.36
C TYR A 553 21.43 6.18 19.20
N TRP A 554 21.75 7.33 18.64
CA TRP A 554 20.78 8.39 18.36
C TRP A 554 21.06 9.10 17.04
N GLN A 555 20.00 9.59 16.42
CA GLN A 555 20.10 10.37 15.19
C GLN A 555 20.01 11.86 15.47
N ASP A 556 21.02 12.62 15.06
CA ASP A 556 20.93 14.07 14.96
C ASP A 556 20.03 14.43 13.77
N LYS A 557 18.87 15.03 14.07
CA LYS A 557 17.87 15.40 13.07
C LYS A 557 18.37 16.43 12.06
N ASN A 558 19.27 17.32 12.43
CA ASN A 558 19.75 18.39 11.55
C ASN A 558 20.82 17.87 10.58
N LYS A 559 21.63 16.90 11.03
CA LYS A 559 22.73 16.34 10.23
C LYS A 559 22.36 15.02 9.54
N ASN A 560 21.20 14.46 9.84
CA ASN A 560 20.77 13.14 9.39
C ASN A 560 21.84 12.05 9.64
N LYS A 561 22.58 12.18 10.75
CA LYS A 561 23.73 11.33 11.09
C LYS A 561 23.49 10.64 12.42
N TRP A 562 23.83 9.35 12.47
CA TRP A 562 23.77 8.55 13.68
C TRP A 562 25.06 8.68 14.50
N TYR A 563 24.89 8.78 15.81
CA TYR A 563 25.95 8.81 16.81
C TYR A 563 25.76 7.66 17.79
N LYS A 564 26.80 7.39 18.57
CA LYS A 564 26.79 6.35 19.60
C LYS A 564 27.45 6.82 20.88
N SER A 565 27.02 6.28 22.00
CA SER A 565 27.70 6.43 23.28
C SER A 565 28.85 5.43 23.38
N GLU A 566 29.61 5.51 24.47
CA GLU A 566 30.36 4.35 24.94
C GLU A 566 29.40 3.19 25.27
N THR A 567 29.90 1.96 25.22
CA THR A 567 29.16 0.79 25.68
C THR A 567 28.87 0.94 27.17
N PHE A 568 27.60 0.91 27.56
CA PHE A 568 27.20 1.17 28.96
C PHE A 568 26.93 -0.10 29.76
N ALA A 569 26.88 -1.26 29.10
CA ALA A 569 26.66 -2.54 29.75
C ALA A 569 27.39 -3.68 29.02
N ASP A 570 27.70 -4.73 29.78
CA ASP A 570 28.19 -6.02 29.33
C ASP A 570 27.34 -7.14 29.97
N GLY A 571 27.35 -8.34 29.40
CA GLY A 571 26.63 -9.51 29.86
C GLY A 571 25.18 -9.63 29.40
N ALA A 572 24.74 -8.87 28.38
CA ALA A 572 23.39 -8.94 27.81
C ALA A 572 23.31 -9.98 26.68
N VAL A 573 22.23 -10.79 26.61
CA VAL A 573 22.10 -11.88 25.62
C VAL A 573 20.79 -11.87 24.82
N GLY A 574 19.85 -10.99 25.14
CA GLY A 574 18.54 -10.91 24.48
C GLY A 574 18.32 -9.63 23.68
N VAL A 575 17.11 -9.46 23.14
CA VAL A 575 16.68 -8.20 22.52
C VAL A 575 16.49 -7.15 23.63
N PRO A 576 17.20 -6.00 23.58
CA PRO A 576 16.98 -4.95 24.57
C PRO A 576 15.61 -4.28 24.34
N VAL A 577 14.88 -4.00 25.42
CA VAL A 577 13.67 -3.18 25.38
C VAL A 577 13.97 -1.81 25.98
N PHE A 578 13.51 -0.76 25.32
CA PHE A 578 13.93 0.61 25.61
C PHE A 578 12.71 1.53 25.70
N PHE A 579 12.68 2.39 26.72
CA PHE A 579 11.70 3.46 26.84
C PHE A 579 12.28 4.70 27.53
N GLU A 580 11.58 5.82 27.39
CA GLU A 580 11.81 7.05 28.14
C GLU A 580 10.69 7.25 29.17
N THR A 581 11.05 7.58 30.40
CA THR A 581 10.10 7.90 31.47
C THR A 581 9.49 9.28 31.29
N HIS A 582 8.37 9.55 31.94
CA HIS A 582 7.76 10.89 31.98
C HIS A 582 8.70 11.97 32.55
N SER A 583 9.68 11.57 33.38
CA SER A 583 10.72 12.44 33.94
C SER A 583 11.95 12.60 33.02
N GLY A 584 11.93 12.04 31.81
CA GLY A 584 13.01 12.15 30.82
C GLY A 584 14.19 11.21 31.05
N PHE A 585 14.07 10.21 31.92
CA PHE A 585 15.09 9.19 32.12
C PHE A 585 14.96 8.13 31.03
N PHE A 586 16.09 7.65 30.51
CA PHE A 586 16.08 6.46 29.66
C PHE A 586 16.16 5.21 30.52
N ALA A 587 15.44 4.17 30.12
CA ALA A 587 15.43 2.90 30.82
C ALA A 587 15.44 1.75 29.84
N VAL A 588 16.37 0.83 30.07
CA VAL A 588 16.65 -0.32 29.19
C VAL A 588 16.56 -1.58 30.03
N ALA A 589 15.75 -2.54 29.59
CA ALA A 589 15.76 -3.88 30.16
C ALA A 589 16.26 -4.90 29.14
N CYS A 590 17.07 -5.85 29.59
CA CYS A 590 17.58 -6.91 28.73
C CYS A 590 17.87 -8.18 29.54
N LYS A 591 17.76 -9.33 28.87
CA LYS A 591 18.13 -10.63 29.44
C LYS A 591 19.62 -10.71 29.68
N LEU A 592 20.02 -11.25 30.84
CA LEU A 592 21.41 -11.38 31.25
C LEU A 592 21.97 -12.78 30.98
N ALA A 593 23.24 -12.88 30.57
CA ALA A 593 23.97 -14.14 30.45
C ALA A 593 24.03 -14.90 31.79
N ALA A 594 24.12 -14.16 32.90
CA ALA A 594 24.12 -14.69 34.26
C ALA A 594 22.71 -15.07 34.77
N GLY A 595 21.70 -15.09 33.89
CA GLY A 595 20.31 -15.39 34.21
C GLY A 595 19.53 -14.19 34.77
N GLY A 596 18.24 -14.13 34.46
CA GLY A 596 17.33 -13.05 34.85
C GLY A 596 17.31 -11.86 33.89
N VAL A 597 16.66 -10.78 34.34
CA VAL A 597 16.54 -9.52 33.58
C VAL A 597 17.23 -8.38 34.35
N GLY A 598 18.13 -7.69 33.66
CA GLY A 598 18.78 -6.48 34.14
C GLY A 598 18.07 -5.21 33.66
N LEU A 599 18.12 -4.16 34.48
CA LEU A 599 17.63 -2.82 34.19
C LEU A 599 18.78 -1.83 34.28
N TRP A 600 18.94 -1.02 33.24
CA TRP A 600 19.83 0.13 33.24
C TRP A 600 19.01 1.40 33.07
N THR A 601 19.39 2.45 33.78
CA THR A 601 18.76 3.76 33.64
C THR A 601 19.81 4.81 33.31
N ARG A 602 19.43 5.79 32.49
CA ARG A 602 20.23 6.97 32.19
C ARG A 602 19.55 8.19 32.75
N ASP A 603 20.28 8.93 33.57
CA ASP A 603 19.83 10.24 34.05
C ASP A 603 20.22 11.30 33.02
N ASN A 604 19.28 11.65 32.15
CA ASN A 604 19.53 12.64 31.12
C ASN A 604 19.61 14.08 31.67
N GLN A 605 19.25 14.31 32.94
CA GLN A 605 19.31 15.62 33.58
C GLN A 605 20.70 15.93 34.15
N LYS A 606 21.55 14.91 34.34
CA LYS A 606 22.93 15.07 34.82
C LYS A 606 23.91 15.30 33.67
N ALA A 607 24.94 16.12 33.95
CA ALA A 607 26.06 16.31 33.05
C ALA A 607 26.73 14.97 32.72
N GLY A 608 27.06 14.74 31.44
CA GLY A 608 27.62 13.47 30.96
C GLY A 608 26.59 12.35 30.78
N HIS A 609 25.33 12.58 31.17
CA HIS A 609 24.20 11.64 31.01
C HIS A 609 24.54 10.20 31.43
N PRO A 610 24.92 9.97 32.69
CA PRO A 610 25.46 8.70 33.15
C PRO A 610 24.41 7.58 33.11
N TRP A 611 24.86 6.39 32.69
CA TRP A 611 24.13 5.14 32.83
C TRP A 611 24.45 4.49 34.18
N VAL A 612 23.44 3.90 34.83
CA VAL A 612 23.58 3.12 36.06
C VAL A 612 22.87 1.77 35.92
N GLY A 613 23.42 0.73 36.56
CA GLY A 613 22.92 -0.65 36.50
C GLY A 613 24.02 -1.69 36.23
N PRO A 614 23.67 -2.96 36.01
CA PRO A 614 22.30 -3.49 35.99
C PRO A 614 21.69 -3.62 37.40
N TYR A 615 20.47 -3.12 37.57
CA TYR A 615 19.59 -3.53 38.66
C TYR A 615 18.84 -4.78 38.24
N ARG A 616 18.89 -5.86 39.04
CA ARG A 616 18.18 -7.10 38.72
C ARG A 616 16.69 -6.95 39.00
N ILE A 617 15.85 -7.06 37.97
CA ILE A 617 14.37 -7.03 38.09
C ILE A 617 13.85 -8.39 38.57
N THR A 618 14.37 -9.47 37.98
CA THR A 618 13.99 -10.85 38.27
C THR A 618 15.15 -11.78 38.04
N SER A 619 15.17 -12.92 38.74
CA SER A 619 16.07 -14.06 38.49
C SER A 619 15.45 -15.10 37.57
N GLU A 620 14.18 -14.97 37.21
CA GLU A 620 13.50 -15.90 36.31
C GLU A 620 14.04 -15.82 34.89
N ASP A 621 14.12 -16.98 34.23
CA ASP A 621 14.48 -17.07 32.81
C ASP A 621 13.29 -16.67 31.93
N VAL A 622 13.25 -15.39 31.56
CA VAL A 622 12.19 -14.79 30.75
C VAL A 622 12.78 -13.79 29.75
N ASP A 623 12.05 -13.56 28.65
CA ASP A 623 12.49 -12.65 27.59
C ASP A 623 11.73 -11.32 27.69
N PRO A 624 12.39 -10.18 27.94
CA PRO A 624 11.75 -8.88 27.94
C PRO A 624 11.06 -8.57 26.59
N ILE A 625 9.80 -8.13 26.64
CA ILE A 625 9.00 -7.75 25.45
C ILE A 625 8.75 -6.25 25.42
N MET A 626 8.32 -5.68 26.54
CA MET A 626 8.01 -4.27 26.66
C MET A 626 8.36 -3.78 28.07
N ILE A 627 8.94 -2.58 28.16
CA ILE A 627 9.04 -1.83 29.40
C ILE A 627 8.34 -0.48 29.21
N ALA A 628 7.57 -0.04 30.20
CA ALA A 628 6.78 1.18 30.12
C ALA A 628 6.50 1.77 31.52
N GLN A 629 5.77 2.89 31.57
CA GLN A 629 5.16 3.43 32.78
C GLN A 629 3.63 3.38 32.67
N LEU A 630 2.98 2.95 33.75
CA LEU A 630 1.54 3.03 33.91
C LEU A 630 1.08 4.48 34.14
N GLN A 631 -0.24 4.70 34.15
CA GLN A 631 -0.83 6.02 34.39
C GLN A 631 -0.47 6.59 35.78
N ASP A 632 -0.26 5.73 36.78
CA ASP A 632 0.21 6.11 38.12
C ASP A 632 1.74 6.25 38.20
N LEU A 633 2.41 6.35 37.04
CA LEU A 633 3.86 6.49 36.87
C LEU A 633 4.70 5.28 37.31
N LYS A 634 4.08 4.19 37.78
CA LYS A 634 4.82 2.98 38.15
C LYS A 634 5.41 2.30 36.91
N PRO A 635 6.70 1.93 36.91
CA PRO A 635 7.28 1.12 35.86
C PRO A 635 6.66 -0.28 35.81
N ILE A 636 6.42 -0.76 34.59
CA ILE A 636 6.00 -2.12 34.29
C ILE A 636 6.98 -2.75 33.30
N LEU A 637 7.40 -3.97 33.59
CA LEU A 637 8.13 -4.83 32.66
C LEU A 637 7.24 -6.00 32.28
N ILE A 638 7.00 -6.19 30.99
CA ILE A 638 6.31 -7.35 30.43
C ILE A 638 7.35 -8.23 29.76
N CYS A 639 7.35 -9.50 30.12
CA CYS A 639 8.21 -10.52 29.53
C CYS A 639 7.37 -11.66 28.94
N ARG A 640 7.99 -12.39 28.02
CA ARG A 640 7.53 -13.67 27.54
C ARG A 640 8.18 -14.77 28.37
N ALA A 641 7.35 -15.66 28.91
CA ALA A 641 7.76 -16.89 29.57
C ALA A 641 7.06 -18.05 28.85
N ASN A 642 7.80 -18.81 28.05
CA ASN A 642 7.25 -19.77 27.09
C ASN A 642 6.24 -19.08 26.14
N ASN A 643 5.02 -19.59 26.04
CA ASN A 643 3.96 -19.05 25.19
C ASN A 643 2.99 -18.10 25.94
N LYS A 644 3.42 -17.54 27.08
CA LYS A 644 2.60 -16.62 27.89
C LYS A 644 3.34 -15.32 28.17
N LEU A 645 2.57 -14.26 28.34
CA LEU A 645 3.01 -12.98 28.86
C LEU A 645 2.89 -12.97 30.38
N VAL A 646 3.95 -12.54 31.04
CA VAL A 646 4.05 -12.30 32.48
C VAL A 646 4.62 -10.91 32.70
N TYR A 647 4.37 -10.30 33.86
CA TYR A 647 4.80 -8.93 34.10
C TYR A 647 5.28 -8.72 35.53
N TRP A 648 6.10 -7.67 35.71
CA TRP A 648 6.59 -7.19 36.99
C TRP A 648 6.25 -5.72 37.14
N LEU A 649 5.88 -5.32 38.35
CA LEU A 649 5.60 -3.94 38.75
C LEU A 649 6.59 -3.52 39.83
N ARG A 650 6.91 -2.23 39.87
CA ARG A 650 7.64 -1.65 41.00
C ARG A 650 6.65 -1.32 42.12
N ASP A 651 6.90 -1.87 43.31
CA ASP A 651 6.06 -1.67 44.48
C ASP A 651 6.40 -0.36 45.23
N THR A 652 5.70 -0.11 46.34
CA THR A 652 5.89 1.09 47.18
C THR A 652 7.24 1.12 47.90
N ASP A 653 7.91 -0.02 48.04
CA ASP A 653 9.23 -0.15 48.64
C ASP A 653 10.34 -0.11 47.59
N ASP A 654 10.01 0.33 46.37
CA ASP A 654 10.90 0.46 45.23
C ASP A 654 11.42 -0.88 44.67
N ARG A 655 10.80 -2.01 45.06
CA ARG A 655 11.17 -3.38 44.66
C ARG A 655 10.31 -3.87 43.49
N TRP A 656 10.92 -4.64 42.60
CA TRP A 656 10.19 -5.32 41.53
C TRP A 656 9.49 -6.57 42.05
N LYS A 657 8.16 -6.60 41.91
CA LYS A 657 7.32 -7.74 42.25
C LYS A 657 6.65 -8.28 41.02
N LYS A 658 6.66 -9.61 40.88
CA LYS A 658 5.90 -10.30 39.83
C LYS A 658 4.43 -10.01 40.04
N GLY A 659 3.75 -9.53 39.01
CA GLY A 659 2.31 -9.40 39.02
C GLY A 659 1.67 -10.77 39.16
N LEU A 660 0.57 -10.85 39.91
CA LEU A 660 -0.25 -12.05 39.90
C LEU A 660 -0.83 -12.22 38.48
N PRO A 661 -0.85 -13.43 37.90
CA PRO A 661 -1.59 -13.65 36.66
C PRO A 661 -3.01 -13.13 36.88
N PHE A 662 -3.48 -12.26 35.98
CA PHE A 662 -4.81 -11.66 36.08
C PHE A 662 -5.88 -12.76 36.04
N ASN A 663 -6.26 -13.26 37.21
CA ASN A 663 -7.38 -14.18 37.37
C ASN A 663 -8.66 -13.34 37.25
N ASN A 664 -9.56 -13.78 36.37
CA ASN A 664 -10.86 -13.18 36.13
C ASN A 664 -11.60 -12.86 37.43
N SER A 665 -11.86 -11.58 37.64
CA SER A 665 -13.10 -11.12 38.29
C SER A 665 -14.08 -10.70 37.21
#